data_AF-H0WML7-F1
#
_entry.id   AF-H0WML7-F1
#
_cell.length_a   1.000
_cell.length_b   1.000
_cell.length_c   1.000
_cell.angle_alpha   90.00
_cell.angle_beta   90.00
_cell.angle_gamma   90.00
#
_symmetry.space_group_name_H-M   'P 1'
#
loop_
_entity.id
_entity.type
_entity.pdbx_description
1 polymer ?
#
loop_
_entity_poly.entity_id
_entity_poly.type
_entity_poly.pdbx_seq_one_letter_code
_entity_poly.pdbx_strand_id
1 'polypeptide(L)'
;GNREDFSQSSAMGVRGLQGFVGSTCPHVCTVVNFKDLVVQHRSQFPGCVPTVVVDAMCCLRYWYTPESWICGGQWREYFSALRDFIKAFTAVGIKLVFFFDGMVEQGKRDEWVRRRLKNSKEIGRIFHYIKSHRQQPGRNMFFIPSGLALFTRFALKTLGQETFCSLREADYEVASYGLQHNCLGILGEDTDYLIYDTCPYFSISELCLESLDTVMLCREKLCEHLGLHLMDLPLLACLLGNDVIPEGMFESFRYKCLSSYTSVKENFDKKGNVILAVSDHISKVLRLYQGEKKLEDILPLGANKALFYKGVASYLLPGQKSPWFFQKPKDVITLDKQVITMSSDSESKQDISKCTDLESRQEVPVCTDLESRQEVSMCADPESRQEVPVCIDPESRQEVLMFTDPESRQEVLMCTGPESRQEVPMCMDPESRQEVPMCTEPESRQEISTYIDSECKQEVLTYTLPEFKQKVPICADSIPKQVYMCAHPEITQKLHVATDSEFKLDTSMCTQPEIKPEDPVNMGPEMKQQVTMVLDTEILKVARTRHVQAESYLVYSIMSSGEIECSNTLEDELDQALPSQAFIYRPVRQRVYSLLLGDCKDGTSTCPAVKEWFVYPGNPLRHPDLVRPLQMTVPGGTPSLKILWLNQEPEVQARRLDTLLACFNLSSCREELQAVESPLAALCCLLIYLFVQVDTLCLEDLHAFIAQALCLQGKSTAQLINLQPDYINPRAVQLGSLLVRGLTTLVLVNSACGCPWKTSDFMPWNVFDGKLFHQKYLQSEKGYSVEALLEQNRSRLTKFHTLKAVVSKACMKEGRRIVGRAHWGTHHTGRWGRQGSSSHPPGSGYGHSGQGQPWRDQGPGNRQYEHDPWRRY
;
A
#
# COMPACT_ATOMS: atom_id res chain seq x y z
N GLY A 1 16.02 22.77 -20.98
CA GLY A 1 16.21 21.31 -20.85
C GLY A 1 16.70 21.01 -19.46
N ASN A 2 16.17 19.95 -18.84
CA ASN A 2 16.66 19.23 -17.64
C ASN A 2 15.59 18.17 -17.32
N ARG A 3 15.50 17.14 -18.16
CA ARG A 3 14.48 16.06 -18.08
C ARG A 3 15.09 14.67 -17.86
N GLU A 4 16.37 14.62 -17.50
CA GLU A 4 17.13 13.40 -17.22
C GLU A 4 17.63 13.40 -15.77
N ASP A 5 16.79 12.98 -14.81
CA ASP A 5 17.21 12.13 -13.67
C ASP A 5 16.07 11.60 -12.76
N PHE A 6 14.81 11.54 -13.23
CA PHE A 6 13.69 11.05 -12.41
C PHE A 6 13.53 9.50 -12.37
N SER A 7 14.41 8.75 -13.04
CA SER A 7 14.28 7.30 -13.28
C SER A 7 14.87 6.37 -12.19
N GLN A 8 15.10 6.87 -10.97
CA GLN A 8 15.65 6.03 -9.88
C GLN A 8 14.62 5.25 -9.04
N SER A 9 13.33 5.33 -9.35
CA SER A 9 12.44 4.17 -9.16
C SER A 9 12.88 3.07 -10.12
N SER A 10 13.21 1.89 -9.61
CA SER A 10 13.37 0.72 -10.47
C SER A 10 12.06 0.50 -11.22
N ALA A 11 12.11 0.51 -12.56
CA ALA A 11 10.95 0.33 -13.41
C ALA A 11 10.11 -0.87 -12.93
N MET A 12 8.81 -0.64 -12.77
CA MET A 12 7.84 -1.69 -12.46
C MET A 12 7.16 -2.13 -13.77
N GLY A 13 6.76 -3.40 -13.81
CA GLY A 13 6.37 -4.10 -15.03
C GLY A 13 7.52 -4.35 -16.01
N VAL A 14 7.20 -4.31 -17.31
CA VAL A 14 8.11 -4.67 -18.41
C VAL A 14 9.40 -3.85 -18.45
N ARG A 15 10.54 -4.55 -18.44
CA ARG A 15 11.86 -3.93 -18.33
C ARG A 15 12.17 -3.00 -19.51
N GLY A 16 12.34 -1.71 -19.20
CA GLY A 16 12.71 -0.67 -20.15
C GLY A 16 11.53 -0.03 -20.89
N LEU A 17 10.31 -0.59 -20.80
CA LEU A 17 9.16 -0.12 -21.57
C LEU A 17 8.76 1.32 -21.19
N GLN A 18 8.80 1.69 -19.90
CA GLN A 18 8.47 3.05 -19.44
C GLN A 18 9.39 4.10 -20.09
N GLY A 19 10.70 3.83 -20.08
CA GLY A 19 11.69 4.72 -20.69
C GLY A 19 11.54 4.81 -22.21
N PHE A 20 11.21 3.69 -22.85
CA PHE A 20 10.93 3.63 -24.30
C PHE A 20 9.70 4.44 -24.69
N VAL A 21 8.57 4.28 -23.98
CA VAL A 21 7.34 5.04 -24.27
C VAL A 21 7.55 6.54 -24.04
N GLY A 22 8.20 6.94 -22.94
CA GLY A 22 8.46 8.35 -22.63
C GLY A 22 9.47 9.06 -23.54
N SER A 23 10.42 8.33 -24.15
CA SER A 23 11.51 8.93 -24.96
C SER A 23 11.43 8.65 -26.46
N THR A 24 11.05 7.42 -26.84
CA THR A 24 11.26 6.88 -28.19
C THR A 24 9.97 6.90 -29.01
N CYS A 25 8.82 6.66 -28.38
CA CYS A 25 7.51 6.69 -29.04
C CYS A 25 6.48 7.58 -28.30
N PRO A 26 6.74 8.88 -28.10
CA PRO A 26 5.86 9.79 -27.33
C PRO A 26 4.45 9.97 -27.92
N HIS A 27 4.21 9.56 -29.17
CA HIS A 27 2.88 9.54 -29.79
C HIS A 27 1.94 8.48 -29.19
N VAL A 28 2.48 7.46 -28.50
CA VAL A 28 1.75 6.48 -27.69
C VAL A 28 1.02 7.19 -26.54
N CYS A 29 1.64 8.21 -25.97
CA CYS A 29 1.06 9.07 -24.95
C CYS A 29 0.08 10.05 -25.59
N THR A 30 -1.15 10.10 -25.06
CA THR A 30 -2.20 11.02 -25.50
C THR A 30 -2.70 11.79 -24.28
N VAL A 31 -2.63 13.12 -24.31
CA VAL A 31 -3.23 13.94 -23.23
C VAL A 31 -4.74 13.85 -23.34
N VAL A 32 -5.40 13.56 -22.22
CA VAL A 32 -6.85 13.37 -22.11
C VAL A 32 -7.38 14.09 -20.87
N ASN A 33 -8.62 14.57 -20.92
CA ASN A 33 -9.32 15.11 -19.76
C ASN A 33 -10.37 14.12 -19.27
N PHE A 34 -10.39 13.83 -17.97
CA PHE A 34 -11.37 12.90 -17.38
C PHE A 34 -12.83 13.33 -17.56
N LYS A 35 -13.12 14.64 -17.68
CA LYS A 35 -14.50 15.16 -17.89
C LYS A 35 -15.02 14.72 -19.26
N ASP A 36 -14.19 14.79 -20.29
CA ASP A 36 -14.55 14.37 -21.66
C ASP A 36 -14.70 12.85 -21.75
N LEU A 37 -13.79 12.11 -21.10
CA LEU A 37 -13.85 10.64 -21.01
C LEU A 37 -15.13 10.16 -20.31
N VAL A 38 -15.60 10.86 -19.26
CA VAL A 38 -16.88 10.57 -18.58
C VAL A 38 -18.07 10.70 -19.54
N VAL A 39 -18.08 11.69 -20.43
CA VAL A 39 -19.16 11.86 -21.42
C VAL A 39 -19.14 10.71 -22.42
N GLN A 40 -17.98 10.36 -22.95
CA GLN A 40 -17.81 9.25 -23.89
C GLN A 40 -18.20 7.90 -23.27
N HIS A 41 -17.74 7.63 -22.04
CA HIS A 41 -18.03 6.39 -21.31
C HIS A 41 -19.52 6.22 -21.03
N ARG A 42 -20.22 7.28 -20.60
CA ARG A 42 -21.68 7.24 -20.40
C ARG A 42 -22.46 7.01 -21.69
N SER A 43 -21.94 7.44 -22.84
CA SER A 43 -22.53 7.13 -24.16
C SER A 43 -22.33 5.67 -24.57
N GLN A 44 -21.16 5.09 -24.25
CA GLN A 44 -20.83 3.70 -24.58
C GLN A 44 -21.46 2.68 -23.63
N PHE A 45 -21.58 3.02 -22.33
CA PHE A 45 -22.11 2.15 -21.28
C PHE A 45 -23.23 2.84 -20.48
N PRO A 46 -24.43 3.03 -21.06
CA PRO A 46 -25.55 3.66 -20.37
C PRO A 46 -25.90 2.95 -19.05
N GLY A 47 -26.09 3.74 -17.98
CA GLY A 47 -26.39 3.23 -16.64
C GLY A 47 -25.17 2.72 -15.84
N CYS A 48 -24.00 2.59 -16.47
CA CYS A 48 -22.75 2.32 -15.74
C CYS A 48 -22.25 3.60 -15.05
N VAL A 49 -21.77 3.50 -13.81
CA VAL A 49 -21.10 4.60 -13.11
C VAL A 49 -19.65 4.67 -13.59
N PRO A 50 -19.18 5.79 -14.18
CA PRO A 50 -17.78 5.93 -14.58
C PRO A 50 -16.85 5.68 -13.40
N THR A 51 -16.07 4.61 -13.48
CA THR A 51 -15.25 4.12 -12.36
C THR A 51 -13.79 4.07 -12.80
N VAL A 52 -12.89 4.67 -12.03
CA VAL A 52 -11.44 4.54 -12.23
C VAL A 52 -10.91 3.59 -11.16
N VAL A 53 -10.23 2.53 -11.61
CA VAL A 53 -9.51 1.60 -10.74
C VAL A 53 -8.13 2.19 -10.49
N VAL A 54 -7.67 2.20 -9.24
CA VAL A 54 -6.43 2.86 -8.84
C VAL A 54 -5.46 1.83 -8.28
N ASP A 55 -4.30 1.70 -8.91
CA ASP A 55 -3.13 1.07 -8.32
C ASP A 55 -2.59 2.00 -7.23
N ALA A 56 -3.02 1.75 -5.99
CA ALA A 56 -2.72 2.65 -4.90
C ALA A 56 -1.24 2.61 -4.52
N MET A 57 -0.54 1.49 -4.75
CA MET A 57 0.87 1.32 -4.40
C MET A 57 1.78 2.16 -5.30
N CYS A 58 1.50 2.21 -6.61
CA CYS A 58 2.12 3.16 -7.53
C CYS A 58 1.84 4.62 -7.12
N CYS A 59 0.61 4.93 -6.70
CA CYS A 59 0.18 6.30 -6.44
C CYS A 59 0.71 6.91 -5.12
N LEU A 60 1.15 6.10 -4.14
CA LEU A 60 1.57 6.58 -2.80
C LEU A 60 2.60 7.72 -2.83
N ARG A 61 3.57 7.69 -3.76
CA ARG A 61 4.61 8.72 -3.88
C ARG A 61 4.06 10.06 -4.34
N TYR A 62 3.04 10.05 -5.18
CA TYR A 62 2.42 11.24 -5.77
C TYR A 62 1.41 11.86 -4.80
N TRP A 63 0.65 11.04 -4.06
CA TRP A 63 -0.22 11.52 -2.99
C TRP A 63 0.54 12.08 -1.78
N TYR A 64 1.78 11.64 -1.53
CA TYR A 64 2.62 12.24 -0.49
C TYR A 64 3.23 13.57 -0.95
N THR A 65 2.34 14.55 -1.13
CA THR A 65 2.65 15.96 -1.41
C THR A 65 3.40 16.68 -0.29
N PRO A 66 3.36 16.33 1.02
CA PRO A 66 4.06 17.12 2.04
C PRO A 66 5.56 17.23 1.82
N GLU A 67 6.09 18.45 1.87
CA GLU A 67 7.53 18.71 1.68
C GLU A 67 8.40 18.09 2.79
N SER A 68 7.87 18.00 4.01
CA SER A 68 8.56 17.37 5.13
C SER A 68 8.18 15.89 5.25
N TRP A 69 9.15 15.02 5.01
CA TRP A 69 8.95 13.57 4.97
C TRP A 69 9.81 12.82 6.00
N ILE A 70 10.96 13.36 6.40
CA ILE A 70 11.86 12.67 7.36
C ILE A 70 11.33 12.62 8.80
N CYS A 71 10.50 13.57 9.23
CA CYS A 71 10.11 13.71 10.64
C CYS A 71 9.07 12.65 11.11
N GLY A 72 8.97 11.50 10.45
CA GLY A 72 7.92 10.50 10.67
C GLY A 72 6.60 10.77 9.95
N GLY A 73 6.53 11.78 9.07
CA GLY A 73 5.38 12.08 8.20
C GLY A 73 4.41 13.17 8.71
N GLN A 74 3.82 13.93 7.77
CA GLN A 74 2.79 14.96 8.05
C GLN A 74 1.40 14.38 7.79
N TRP A 75 0.87 13.65 8.77
CA TRP A 75 -0.28 12.78 8.52
C TRP A 75 -1.60 13.54 8.29
N ARG A 76 -1.79 14.71 8.92
CA ARG A 76 -2.98 15.54 8.70
C ARG A 76 -2.97 16.26 7.36
N GLU A 77 -1.79 16.68 6.91
CA GLU A 77 -1.57 17.25 5.59
C GLU A 77 -1.84 16.19 4.51
N TYR A 78 -1.24 15.00 4.65
CA TYR A 78 -1.48 13.86 3.77
C TYR A 78 -2.95 13.43 3.72
N PHE A 79 -3.65 13.37 4.87
CA PHE A 79 -5.08 13.06 4.90
C PHE A 79 -5.94 14.13 4.19
N SER A 80 -5.53 15.40 4.24
CA SER A 80 -6.16 16.46 3.43
C SER A 80 -5.93 16.21 1.94
N ALA A 81 -4.69 15.95 1.53
CA ALA A 81 -4.34 15.70 0.13
C ALA A 81 -5.13 14.53 -0.47
N LEU A 82 -5.29 13.41 0.26
CA LEU A 82 -6.14 12.29 -0.17
C LEU A 82 -7.62 12.67 -0.30
N ARG A 83 -8.17 13.40 0.67
CA ARG A 83 -9.56 13.87 0.61
C ARG A 83 -9.79 14.80 -0.57
N ASP A 84 -8.85 15.69 -0.82
CA ASP A 84 -9.00 16.71 -1.85
C ASP A 84 -8.74 16.10 -3.25
N PHE A 85 -7.90 15.04 -3.36
CA PHE A 85 -7.82 14.13 -4.51
C PHE A 85 -9.16 13.43 -4.81
N ILE A 86 -9.77 12.77 -3.82
CA ILE A 86 -11.07 12.10 -3.98
C ILE A 86 -12.16 13.08 -4.41
N LYS A 87 -12.20 14.28 -3.81
CA LYS A 87 -13.17 15.32 -4.17
C LYS A 87 -13.10 15.73 -5.63
N ALA A 88 -11.91 15.85 -6.22
CA ALA A 88 -11.78 16.27 -7.62
C ALA A 88 -12.47 15.29 -8.58
N PHE A 89 -12.22 13.98 -8.41
CA PHE A 89 -12.87 12.93 -9.22
C PHE A 89 -14.36 12.78 -8.91
N THR A 90 -14.76 12.79 -7.64
CA THR A 90 -16.18 12.65 -7.27
C THR A 90 -17.02 13.86 -7.70
N ALA A 91 -16.45 15.07 -7.76
CA ALA A 91 -17.14 16.27 -8.26
C ALA A 91 -17.52 16.18 -9.75
N VAL A 92 -16.81 15.38 -10.55
CA VAL A 92 -17.16 15.10 -11.96
C VAL A 92 -17.97 13.79 -12.13
N GLY A 93 -18.36 13.16 -11.01
CA GLY A 93 -19.15 11.93 -11.00
C GLY A 93 -18.35 10.67 -11.34
N ILE A 94 -17.04 10.65 -11.06
CA ILE A 94 -16.20 9.45 -11.15
C ILE A 94 -16.14 8.75 -9.78
N LYS A 95 -16.43 7.45 -9.77
CA LYS A 95 -16.16 6.55 -8.64
C LYS A 95 -14.69 6.13 -8.66
N LEU A 96 -14.04 6.13 -7.49
CA LEU A 96 -12.69 5.58 -7.33
C LEU A 96 -12.73 4.24 -6.60
N VAL A 97 -11.97 3.27 -7.07
CA VAL A 97 -11.78 1.96 -6.44
C VAL A 97 -10.29 1.69 -6.28
N PHE A 98 -9.81 1.48 -5.06
CA PHE A 98 -8.39 1.42 -4.75
C PHE A 98 -7.92 0.00 -4.47
N PHE A 99 -6.86 -0.45 -5.13
CA PHE A 99 -6.20 -1.73 -4.87
C PHE A 99 -4.81 -1.51 -4.28
N PHE A 100 -4.46 -2.33 -3.30
CA PHE A 100 -3.13 -2.39 -2.69
C PHE A 100 -2.58 -3.81 -2.74
N ASP A 101 -1.25 -3.94 -2.84
CA ASP A 101 -0.56 -5.21 -2.60
C ASP A 101 -1.04 -5.87 -1.29
N GLY A 102 -1.43 -7.14 -1.37
CA GLY A 102 -1.67 -7.97 -0.20
C GLY A 102 -0.38 -8.67 0.28
N MET A 103 -0.13 -9.87 -0.24
CA MET A 103 1.00 -10.72 0.14
C MET A 103 2.11 -10.69 -0.92
N VAL A 104 3.37 -10.70 -0.50
CA VAL A 104 4.51 -10.82 -1.44
C VAL A 104 4.60 -12.26 -1.97
N GLU A 105 4.35 -12.47 -3.26
CA GLU A 105 4.53 -13.79 -3.88
C GLU A 105 5.98 -14.30 -3.72
N GLN A 106 6.12 -15.61 -3.50
CA GLN A 106 7.45 -16.23 -3.30
C GLN A 106 8.38 -16.01 -4.50
N GLY A 107 7.85 -15.90 -5.73
CA GLY A 107 8.63 -15.59 -6.93
C GLY A 107 9.20 -14.16 -6.97
N LYS A 108 8.51 -13.18 -6.35
CA LYS A 108 8.94 -11.78 -6.28
C LYS A 108 9.83 -11.48 -5.06
N ARG A 109 10.06 -12.44 -4.16
CA ARG A 109 10.77 -12.24 -2.88
C ARG A 109 12.20 -11.72 -3.06
N ASP A 110 12.97 -12.25 -4.02
CA ASP A 110 14.36 -11.82 -4.27
C ASP A 110 14.43 -10.37 -4.77
N GLU A 111 13.52 -9.98 -5.67
CA GLU A 111 13.39 -8.62 -6.18
C GLU A 111 12.93 -7.65 -5.07
N TRP A 112 11.98 -8.09 -4.22
CA TRP A 112 11.58 -7.36 -3.02
C TRP A 112 12.78 -7.11 -2.09
N VAL A 113 13.59 -8.14 -1.81
CA VAL A 113 14.81 -8.05 -0.98
C VAL A 113 15.80 -7.08 -1.60
N ARG A 114 16.08 -7.20 -2.91
CA ARG A 114 16.98 -6.30 -3.64
C ARG A 114 16.53 -4.84 -3.53
N ARG A 115 15.22 -4.56 -3.67
CA ARG A 115 14.64 -3.22 -3.46
C ARG A 115 14.85 -2.74 -2.01
N ARG A 116 14.61 -3.56 -0.99
CA ARG A 116 14.81 -3.18 0.42
C ARG A 116 16.28 -2.91 0.77
N LEU A 117 17.22 -3.70 0.25
CA LEU A 117 18.65 -3.49 0.46
C LEU A 117 19.16 -2.22 -0.24
N LYS A 118 18.62 -1.85 -1.42
CA LYS A 118 18.87 -0.53 -2.04
C LYS A 118 18.38 0.58 -1.11
N ASN A 119 17.17 0.45 -0.57
CA ASN A 119 16.60 1.42 0.36
C ASN A 119 17.41 1.59 1.65
N SER A 120 17.98 0.53 2.22
CA SER A 120 18.85 0.64 3.41
C SER A 120 20.09 1.51 3.14
N LYS A 121 20.71 1.36 1.96
CA LYS A 121 21.82 2.22 1.55
C LYS A 121 21.39 3.68 1.39
N GLU A 122 20.19 3.93 0.87
CA GLU A 122 19.65 5.29 0.76
C GLU A 122 19.40 5.93 2.12
N ILE A 123 18.86 5.17 3.08
CA ILE A 123 18.65 5.63 4.45
C ILE A 123 19.98 6.01 5.11
N GLY A 124 21.04 5.22 4.89
CA GLY A 124 22.40 5.59 5.30
C GLY A 124 22.87 6.93 4.71
N ARG A 125 22.60 7.19 3.41
CA ARG A 125 22.88 8.49 2.77
C ARG A 125 22.07 9.63 3.38
N ILE A 126 20.78 9.41 3.68
CA ILE A 126 19.89 10.38 4.32
C ILE A 126 20.42 10.77 5.71
N PHE A 127 20.77 9.79 6.56
CA PHE A 127 21.33 10.08 7.90
C PHE A 127 22.70 10.75 7.84
N HIS A 128 23.56 10.37 6.89
CA HIS A 128 24.81 11.08 6.64
C HIS A 128 24.55 12.56 6.29
N TYR A 129 23.62 12.83 5.37
CA TYR A 129 23.24 14.19 5.00
C TYR A 129 22.71 15.00 6.19
N ILE A 130 21.78 14.43 6.98
CA ILE A 130 21.20 15.08 8.17
C ILE A 130 22.27 15.38 9.23
N LYS A 131 23.22 14.46 9.45
CA LYS A 131 24.33 14.66 10.41
C LYS A 131 25.23 15.82 10.00
N SER A 132 25.57 15.91 8.71
CA SER A 132 26.49 16.92 8.17
C SER A 132 25.84 18.31 8.00
N HIS A 133 24.59 18.38 7.54
CA HIS A 133 23.95 19.65 7.16
C HIS A 133 22.90 20.15 8.16
N ARG A 134 22.43 19.31 9.10
CA ARG A 134 21.30 19.60 10.00
C ARG A 134 19.99 19.98 9.28
N GLN A 135 19.83 19.57 8.03
CA GLN A 135 18.68 19.86 7.16
C GLN A 135 18.10 18.58 6.57
N GLN A 136 16.88 18.66 6.03
CA GLN A 136 16.28 17.56 5.26
C GLN A 136 16.87 17.58 3.83
N PRO A 137 17.24 16.43 3.25
CA PRO A 137 17.65 16.39 1.84
C PRO A 137 16.47 16.63 0.88
N GLY A 138 16.79 16.97 -0.36
CA GLY A 138 15.80 17.26 -1.41
C GLY A 138 14.95 16.05 -1.84
N ARG A 139 13.97 16.30 -2.73
CA ARG A 139 13.07 15.26 -3.26
C ARG A 139 13.77 14.16 -4.06
N ASN A 140 15.00 14.38 -4.51
CA ASN A 140 15.86 13.37 -5.12
C ASN A 140 16.20 12.21 -4.16
N MET A 141 16.29 12.49 -2.86
CA MET A 141 16.50 11.49 -1.80
C MET A 141 15.19 11.14 -1.05
N PHE A 142 14.03 11.47 -1.61
CA PHE A 142 12.73 11.28 -0.95
C PHE A 142 12.50 9.83 -0.51
N PHE A 143 12.19 9.64 0.77
CA PHE A 143 11.79 8.36 1.33
C PHE A 143 10.35 8.38 1.83
N ILE A 144 9.59 7.34 1.50
CA ILE A 144 8.19 7.18 1.95
C ILE A 144 8.15 6.95 3.47
N PRO A 145 7.34 7.69 4.25
CA PRO A 145 7.19 7.46 5.68
C PRO A 145 6.78 6.02 6.04
N SER A 146 7.31 5.51 7.15
CA SER A 146 6.97 4.19 7.69
C SER A 146 5.46 3.97 7.75
N GLY A 147 4.99 2.84 7.24
CA GLY A 147 3.58 2.49 7.32
C GLY A 147 2.62 3.29 6.44
N LEU A 148 3.10 4.20 5.56
CA LEU A 148 2.23 5.04 4.70
C LEU A 148 1.14 4.19 4.03
N ALA A 149 1.53 3.15 3.29
CA ALA A 149 0.61 2.22 2.61
C ALA A 149 -0.49 1.64 3.52
N LEU A 150 -0.19 1.36 4.79
CA LEU A 150 -1.17 0.84 5.74
C LEU A 150 -2.17 1.93 6.13
N PHE A 151 -1.67 3.11 6.50
CA PHE A 151 -2.50 4.21 6.93
C PHE A 151 -3.31 4.82 5.78
N THR A 152 -2.82 4.77 4.54
CA THR A 152 -3.59 5.15 3.34
C THR A 152 -4.85 4.30 3.18
N ARG A 153 -4.78 2.98 3.37
CA ARG A 153 -5.97 2.09 3.33
C ARG A 153 -7.05 2.55 4.30
N PHE A 154 -6.67 2.84 5.55
CA PHE A 154 -7.61 3.36 6.55
C PHE A 154 -8.07 4.79 6.27
N ALA A 155 -7.23 5.64 5.68
CA ALA A 155 -7.59 7.00 5.29
C ALA A 155 -8.67 6.99 4.20
N LEU A 156 -8.46 6.21 3.13
CA LEU A 156 -9.41 6.02 2.04
C LEU A 156 -10.75 5.46 2.54
N LYS A 157 -10.72 4.45 3.42
CA LYS A 157 -11.94 3.94 4.10
C LYS A 157 -12.64 5.00 4.97
N THR A 158 -11.89 5.81 5.72
CA THR A 158 -12.44 6.93 6.51
C THR A 158 -13.07 8.00 5.61
N LEU A 159 -12.60 8.11 4.37
CA LEU A 159 -13.13 8.99 3.32
C LEU A 159 -14.18 8.29 2.43
N GLY A 160 -14.72 7.16 2.88
CA GLY A 160 -15.84 6.45 2.24
C GLY A 160 -15.50 5.71 0.94
N GLN A 161 -14.21 5.46 0.66
CA GLN A 161 -13.79 4.84 -0.60
C GLN A 161 -13.69 3.32 -0.52
N GLU A 162 -14.08 2.64 -1.59
CA GLU A 162 -13.86 1.20 -1.77
C GLU A 162 -12.36 0.92 -1.89
N THR A 163 -11.84 0.10 -0.97
CA THR A 163 -10.42 -0.20 -0.86
C THR A 163 -10.23 -1.71 -0.67
N PHE A 164 -9.38 -2.30 -1.51
CA PHE A 164 -9.11 -3.72 -1.54
C PHE A 164 -7.60 -4.02 -1.33
N CYS A 165 -7.29 -5.17 -0.76
CA CYS A 165 -5.95 -5.77 -0.82
C CYS A 165 -5.98 -7.02 -1.69
N SER A 166 -4.98 -7.18 -2.56
CA SER A 166 -4.90 -8.30 -3.49
C SER A 166 -4.63 -9.64 -2.79
N LEU A 167 -5.22 -10.73 -3.30
CA LEU A 167 -4.86 -12.10 -2.88
C LEU A 167 -3.75 -12.70 -3.74
N ARG A 168 -3.54 -12.14 -4.92
CA ARG A 168 -2.53 -12.47 -5.92
C ARG A 168 -1.74 -11.19 -6.24
N GLU A 169 -1.06 -11.15 -7.38
CA GLU A 169 -0.47 -9.91 -7.91
C GLU A 169 -1.54 -8.81 -8.08
N ALA A 170 -1.23 -7.60 -7.60
CA ALA A 170 -2.15 -6.47 -7.60
C ALA A 170 -2.42 -5.94 -9.01
N ASP A 171 -1.39 -5.95 -9.87
CA ASP A 171 -1.47 -5.59 -11.29
C ASP A 171 -2.58 -6.38 -12.03
N TYR A 172 -2.61 -7.70 -11.82
CA TYR A 172 -3.60 -8.62 -12.37
C TYR A 172 -5.01 -8.35 -11.84
N GLU A 173 -5.16 -8.13 -10.53
CA GLU A 173 -6.48 -7.88 -9.93
C GLU A 173 -7.04 -6.51 -10.34
N VAL A 174 -6.21 -5.48 -10.45
CA VAL A 174 -6.56 -4.16 -11.01
C VAL A 174 -7.00 -4.28 -12.47
N ALA A 175 -6.20 -4.97 -13.30
CA ALA A 175 -6.50 -5.15 -14.71
C ALA A 175 -7.75 -6.02 -14.94
N SER A 176 -7.96 -7.06 -14.14
CA SER A 176 -9.16 -7.90 -14.19
C SER A 176 -10.41 -7.14 -13.76
N TYR A 177 -10.34 -6.35 -12.68
CA TYR A 177 -11.47 -5.54 -12.23
C TYR A 177 -11.84 -4.48 -13.28
N GLY A 178 -10.83 -3.82 -13.87
CA GLY A 178 -11.01 -2.83 -14.91
C GLY A 178 -11.80 -3.35 -16.13
N LEU A 179 -11.46 -4.58 -16.57
CA LEU A 179 -12.14 -5.30 -17.64
C LEU A 179 -13.56 -5.73 -17.24
N GLN A 180 -13.72 -6.40 -16.10
CA GLN A 180 -15.00 -7.01 -15.68
C GLN A 180 -16.09 -5.99 -15.34
N HIS A 181 -15.70 -4.79 -14.86
CA HIS A 181 -16.63 -3.75 -14.44
C HIS A 181 -16.81 -2.62 -15.47
N ASN A 182 -16.32 -2.78 -16.71
CA ASN A 182 -16.33 -1.76 -17.77
C ASN A 182 -15.82 -0.40 -17.26
N CYS A 183 -14.70 -0.39 -16.54
CA CYS A 183 -14.20 0.83 -15.92
C CYS A 183 -13.75 1.87 -16.95
N LEU A 184 -13.81 3.14 -16.56
CA LEU A 184 -13.32 4.29 -17.34
C LEU A 184 -11.83 4.15 -17.65
N GLY A 185 -11.08 3.53 -16.75
CA GLY A 185 -9.70 3.09 -16.93
C GLY A 185 -9.00 2.78 -15.62
N ILE A 186 -7.69 2.54 -15.71
CA ILE A 186 -6.77 2.28 -14.61
C ILE A 186 -5.86 3.50 -14.43
N LEU A 187 -5.71 3.96 -13.19
CA LEU A 187 -4.78 5.03 -12.82
C LEU A 187 -3.60 4.43 -12.04
N GLY A 188 -2.38 4.59 -12.56
CA GLY A 188 -1.18 4.00 -11.99
C GLY A 188 0.11 4.53 -12.62
N GLU A 189 1.23 3.85 -12.37
CA GLU A 189 2.53 4.15 -12.99
C GLU A 189 3.32 2.84 -13.26
N ASP A 190 2.61 1.78 -13.67
CA ASP A 190 3.17 0.49 -14.03
C ASP A 190 2.92 0.19 -15.53
N THR A 191 3.94 -0.32 -16.20
CA THR A 191 3.86 -0.61 -17.64
C THR A 191 3.18 -1.93 -17.97
N ASP A 192 2.92 -2.79 -16.99
CA ASP A 192 2.16 -4.01 -17.22
C ASP A 192 0.72 -3.72 -17.68
N TYR A 193 0.14 -2.58 -17.31
CA TYR A 193 -1.16 -2.12 -17.80
C TYR A 193 -1.20 -1.79 -19.31
N LEU A 194 -0.06 -1.57 -19.97
CA LEU A 194 0.00 -1.50 -21.45
C LEU A 194 -0.08 -2.89 -22.10
N ILE A 195 0.36 -3.92 -21.39
CA ILE A 195 0.40 -5.30 -21.89
C ILE A 195 -0.96 -5.97 -21.74
N TYR A 196 -1.58 -5.82 -20.56
CA TYR A 196 -2.92 -6.31 -20.28
C TYR A 196 -3.94 -5.83 -21.33
N ASP A 197 -4.82 -6.73 -21.73
CA ASP A 197 -5.94 -6.44 -22.63
C ASP A 197 -7.14 -6.00 -21.78
N THR A 198 -7.11 -4.75 -21.31
CA THR A 198 -8.07 -4.20 -20.33
C THR A 198 -8.54 -2.79 -20.71
N CYS A 199 -9.23 -2.11 -19.81
CA CYS A 199 -9.67 -0.73 -19.99
C CYS A 199 -8.47 0.26 -20.06
N PRO A 200 -8.69 1.52 -20.50
CA PRO A 200 -7.60 2.47 -20.76
C PRO A 200 -6.68 2.70 -19.57
N TYR A 201 -5.39 2.89 -19.82
CA TYR A 201 -4.38 3.14 -18.78
C TYR A 201 -3.95 4.61 -18.75
N PHE A 202 -4.00 5.22 -17.56
CA PHE A 202 -3.69 6.62 -17.27
C PHE A 202 -2.53 6.76 -16.28
N SER A 203 -1.65 7.72 -16.53
CA SER A 203 -0.51 8.05 -15.67
C SER A 203 -0.93 8.90 -14.45
N ILE A 204 -0.58 8.45 -13.25
CA ILE A 204 -0.68 9.28 -12.04
C ILE A 204 0.39 10.37 -12.00
N SER A 205 1.57 10.16 -12.61
CA SER A 205 2.66 11.14 -12.56
C SER A 205 2.42 12.39 -13.40
N GLU A 206 1.66 12.27 -14.50
CA GLU A 206 1.25 13.38 -15.37
C GLU A 206 -0.17 13.91 -15.06
N LEU A 207 -0.79 13.49 -13.94
CA LEU A 207 -2.12 13.95 -13.54
C LEU A 207 -2.10 15.38 -12.98
N CYS A 208 -2.76 16.31 -13.66
CA CYS A 208 -3.14 17.61 -13.11
C CYS A 208 -4.47 17.51 -12.36
N LEU A 209 -4.46 17.60 -11.03
CA LEU A 209 -5.67 17.43 -10.22
C LEU A 209 -6.72 18.53 -10.40
N GLU A 210 -6.30 19.75 -10.76
CA GLU A 210 -7.21 20.90 -10.91
C GLU A 210 -8.02 20.83 -12.21
N SER A 211 -7.36 20.54 -13.33
CA SER A 211 -8.03 20.39 -14.62
C SER A 211 -8.63 19.01 -14.83
N LEU A 212 -8.07 17.98 -14.16
CA LEU A 212 -8.25 16.55 -14.42
C LEU A 212 -7.72 16.11 -15.81
N ASP A 213 -6.66 16.76 -16.28
CA ASP A 213 -5.86 16.28 -17.41
C ASP A 213 -4.85 15.23 -16.95
N THR A 214 -4.62 14.20 -17.77
CA THR A 214 -3.60 13.17 -17.59
C THR A 214 -3.09 12.68 -18.94
N VAL A 215 -2.06 11.84 -18.95
CA VAL A 215 -1.61 11.08 -20.11
C VAL A 215 -2.25 9.69 -20.09
N MET A 216 -3.00 9.38 -21.14
CA MET A 216 -3.42 8.01 -21.50
C MET A 216 -2.35 7.36 -22.37
N LEU A 217 -1.96 6.13 -22.05
CA LEU A 217 -0.98 5.37 -22.82
C LEU A 217 -1.72 4.35 -23.72
N CYS A 218 -1.60 4.51 -25.04
CA CYS A 218 -2.39 3.76 -26.03
C CYS A 218 -1.61 2.55 -26.59
N ARG A 219 -2.06 1.34 -26.26
CA ARG A 219 -1.42 0.07 -26.67
C ARG A 219 -1.52 -0.22 -28.17
N GLU A 220 -2.54 0.31 -28.84
CA GLU A 220 -2.73 0.24 -30.28
C GLU A 220 -1.59 0.98 -31.00
N LYS A 221 -1.34 2.24 -30.61
CA LYS A 221 -0.22 3.05 -31.12
C LYS A 221 1.14 2.44 -30.79
N LEU A 222 1.28 1.78 -29.63
CA LEU A 222 2.50 1.04 -29.29
C LEU A 222 2.72 -0.13 -30.26
N CYS A 223 1.67 -0.92 -30.54
CA CYS A 223 1.71 -1.99 -31.52
C CYS A 223 1.99 -1.48 -32.94
N GLU A 224 1.36 -0.39 -33.38
CA GLU A 224 1.63 0.26 -34.66
C GLU A 224 3.11 0.67 -34.79
N HIS A 225 3.68 1.30 -33.76
CA HIS A 225 5.08 1.70 -33.74
C HIS A 225 6.05 0.51 -33.78
N LEU A 226 5.71 -0.57 -33.09
CA LEU A 226 6.53 -1.78 -32.99
C LEU A 226 6.30 -2.77 -34.15
N GLY A 227 5.31 -2.54 -35.02
CA GLY A 227 4.88 -3.49 -36.04
C GLY A 227 4.25 -4.78 -35.49
N LEU A 228 3.69 -4.73 -34.28
CA LEU A 228 3.14 -5.87 -33.53
C LEU A 228 1.60 -5.90 -33.59
N HIS A 229 1.00 -7.01 -33.14
CA HIS A 229 -0.43 -7.11 -32.87
C HIS A 229 -0.63 -7.07 -31.35
N LEU A 230 -1.80 -6.63 -30.89
CA LEU A 230 -2.12 -6.56 -29.45
C LEU A 230 -1.88 -7.89 -28.72
N MET A 231 -2.17 -9.00 -29.39
CA MET A 231 -1.98 -10.36 -28.87
C MET A 231 -0.51 -10.81 -28.75
N ASP A 232 0.44 -10.03 -29.28
CA ASP A 232 1.89 -10.27 -29.16
C ASP A 232 2.50 -9.57 -27.94
N LEU A 233 1.80 -8.62 -27.31
CA LEU A 233 2.33 -7.85 -26.17
C LEU A 233 2.74 -8.74 -24.98
N PRO A 234 1.98 -9.79 -24.56
CA PRO A 234 2.42 -10.72 -23.52
C PRO A 234 3.71 -11.48 -23.87
N LEU A 235 3.93 -11.78 -25.16
CA LEU A 235 5.16 -12.42 -25.64
C LEU A 235 6.33 -11.43 -25.57
N LEU A 236 6.13 -10.19 -26.03
CA LEU A 236 7.12 -9.11 -25.94
C LEU A 236 7.57 -8.90 -24.48
N ALA A 237 6.61 -8.79 -23.55
CA ALA A 237 6.88 -8.62 -22.12
C ALA A 237 7.81 -9.72 -21.57
N CYS A 238 7.53 -10.98 -21.90
CA CYS A 238 8.36 -12.12 -21.47
C CYS A 238 9.77 -12.11 -22.07
N LEU A 239 9.94 -11.73 -23.34
CA LEU A 239 11.24 -11.72 -24.01
C LEU A 239 12.13 -10.55 -23.53
N LEU A 240 11.53 -9.41 -23.23
CA LEU A 240 12.21 -8.28 -22.58
C LEU A 240 12.60 -8.60 -21.13
N GLY A 241 11.77 -9.38 -20.45
CA GLY A 241 11.88 -9.68 -19.04
C GLY A 241 10.87 -8.85 -18.24
N ASN A 242 10.16 -9.52 -17.35
CA ASN A 242 9.08 -8.98 -16.54
C ASN A 242 9.19 -9.53 -15.11
N ASP A 243 8.14 -9.35 -14.33
CA ASP A 243 8.08 -9.72 -12.92
C ASP A 243 7.99 -11.25 -12.67
N VAL A 244 7.73 -12.06 -13.71
CA VAL A 244 7.77 -13.54 -13.68
C VAL A 244 9.03 -14.11 -14.34
N ILE A 245 9.58 -13.43 -15.35
CA ILE A 245 10.70 -13.88 -16.18
C ILE A 245 11.99 -13.12 -15.82
N PRO A 246 12.96 -13.75 -15.13
CA PRO A 246 14.24 -13.14 -14.78
C PRO A 246 14.98 -12.55 -15.99
N GLU A 247 15.55 -11.36 -15.81
CA GLU A 247 16.25 -10.60 -16.85
C GLU A 247 17.26 -11.44 -17.64
N GLY A 248 18.11 -12.20 -16.94
CA GLY A 248 19.16 -13.02 -17.56
C GLY A 248 18.65 -14.14 -18.48
N MET A 249 17.39 -14.59 -18.34
CA MET A 249 16.86 -15.75 -19.08
C MET A 249 16.94 -15.56 -20.60
N PHE A 250 16.57 -14.37 -21.08
CA PHE A 250 16.58 -14.03 -22.51
C PHE A 250 17.71 -13.07 -22.89
N GLU A 251 18.73 -12.86 -22.05
CA GLU A 251 19.80 -11.90 -22.33
C GLU A 251 20.57 -12.24 -23.62
N SER A 252 21.01 -13.48 -23.77
CA SER A 252 21.65 -13.98 -25.00
C SER A 252 20.74 -13.92 -26.22
N PHE A 253 19.42 -13.99 -26.04
CA PHE A 253 18.43 -13.86 -27.12
C PHE A 253 18.29 -12.39 -27.54
N ARG A 254 18.11 -11.47 -26.58
CA ARG A 254 18.05 -10.02 -26.82
C ARG A 254 19.31 -9.50 -27.50
N TYR A 255 20.49 -10.00 -27.10
CA TYR A 255 21.75 -9.69 -27.78
C TYR A 255 21.77 -10.18 -29.24
N LYS A 256 21.32 -11.41 -29.51
CA LYS A 256 21.19 -11.93 -30.89
C LYS A 256 20.24 -11.08 -31.73
N CYS A 257 19.05 -10.75 -31.21
CA CYS A 257 18.11 -9.86 -31.88
C CYS A 257 18.77 -8.52 -32.22
N LEU A 258 19.42 -7.87 -31.24
CA LEU A 258 20.10 -6.59 -31.44
C LEU A 258 21.23 -6.68 -32.48
N SER A 259 22.01 -7.77 -32.49
CA SER A 259 23.11 -7.98 -33.45
C SER A 259 22.63 -8.25 -34.89
N SER A 260 21.42 -8.80 -35.04
CA SER A 260 20.78 -9.04 -36.35
C SER A 260 19.91 -7.87 -36.82
N TYR A 261 19.65 -6.89 -35.95
CA TYR A 261 18.80 -5.74 -36.25
C TYR A 261 19.61 -4.68 -37.01
N THR A 262 19.52 -4.72 -38.34
CA THR A 262 20.23 -3.83 -39.26
C THR A 262 19.79 -2.36 -39.24
N SER A 263 18.79 -2.04 -38.41
CA SER A 263 18.16 -0.72 -38.28
C SER A 263 18.42 -0.07 -36.91
N VAL A 264 19.64 -0.20 -36.37
CA VAL A 264 20.03 0.53 -35.16
C VAL A 264 19.91 2.02 -35.42
N LYS A 265 18.89 2.66 -34.82
CA LYS A 265 18.71 4.11 -34.91
C LYS A 265 19.63 4.75 -33.88
N GLU A 266 20.58 5.55 -34.34
CA GLU A 266 21.63 6.19 -33.52
C GLU A 266 21.09 7.08 -32.40
N ASN A 267 19.81 7.49 -32.48
CA ASN A 267 19.15 8.41 -31.54
C ASN A 267 18.48 7.76 -30.32
N PHE A 268 18.52 6.42 -30.16
CA PHE A 268 17.84 5.74 -29.05
C PHE A 268 18.79 5.10 -28.05
N ASP A 269 18.36 5.05 -26.78
CA ASP A 269 19.11 4.41 -25.71
C ASP A 269 19.27 2.89 -25.97
N LYS A 270 20.21 2.26 -25.25
CA LYS A 270 20.50 0.83 -25.43
C LYS A 270 19.27 -0.06 -25.14
N LYS A 271 18.34 0.37 -24.29
CA LYS A 271 17.13 -0.39 -23.97
C LYS A 271 16.06 -0.27 -25.06
N GLY A 272 15.81 0.93 -25.58
CA GLY A 272 14.89 1.16 -26.68
C GLY A 272 15.27 0.43 -27.95
N ASN A 273 16.57 0.42 -28.30
CA ASN A 273 17.09 -0.38 -29.41
C ASN A 273 16.87 -1.90 -29.21
N VAL A 274 16.95 -2.42 -27.98
CA VAL A 274 16.61 -3.83 -27.67
C VAL A 274 15.11 -4.09 -27.85
N ILE A 275 14.24 -3.17 -27.44
CA ILE A 275 12.78 -3.30 -27.61
C ILE A 275 12.40 -3.36 -29.08
N LEU A 276 12.97 -2.47 -29.91
CA LEU A 276 12.78 -2.47 -31.36
C LEU A 276 13.28 -3.78 -31.99
N ALA A 277 14.48 -4.24 -31.63
CA ALA A 277 15.07 -5.46 -32.18
C ALA A 277 14.31 -6.74 -31.81
N VAL A 278 13.79 -6.84 -30.59
CA VAL A 278 12.94 -7.97 -30.16
C VAL A 278 11.59 -7.93 -30.87
N SER A 279 10.98 -6.75 -31.01
CA SER A 279 9.70 -6.58 -31.71
C SER A 279 9.82 -6.96 -33.20
N ASP A 280 10.88 -6.50 -33.86
CA ASP A 280 11.20 -6.86 -35.25
C ASP A 280 11.34 -8.38 -35.44
N HIS A 281 11.96 -9.06 -34.48
CA HIS A 281 12.09 -10.52 -34.50
C HIS A 281 10.74 -11.24 -34.32
N ILE A 282 9.86 -10.75 -33.44
CA ILE A 282 8.50 -11.30 -33.29
C ILE A 282 7.73 -11.15 -34.61
N SER A 283 7.71 -9.93 -35.18
CA SER A 283 6.93 -9.61 -36.38
C SER A 283 7.43 -10.31 -37.65
N LYS A 284 8.76 -10.42 -37.83
CA LYS A 284 9.35 -11.03 -39.04
C LYS A 284 9.61 -12.52 -38.92
N VAL A 285 10.10 -13.01 -37.78
CA VAL A 285 10.53 -14.41 -37.65
C VAL A 285 9.40 -15.25 -37.07
N LEU A 286 8.89 -14.89 -35.88
CA LEU A 286 7.94 -15.75 -35.17
C LEU A 286 6.59 -15.88 -35.87
N ARG A 287 6.11 -14.82 -36.56
CA ARG A 287 4.87 -14.90 -37.36
C ARG A 287 4.99 -15.77 -38.60
N LEU A 288 6.11 -15.75 -39.32
CA LEU A 288 6.31 -16.60 -40.50
C LEU A 288 6.24 -18.10 -40.15
N TYR A 289 6.56 -18.46 -38.89
CA TYR A 289 6.50 -19.83 -38.40
C TYR A 289 5.23 -20.19 -37.59
N GLN A 290 4.21 -19.32 -37.51
CA GLN A 290 2.92 -19.65 -36.90
C GLN A 290 2.15 -20.69 -37.75
N GLY A 291 2.55 -21.96 -37.62
CA GLY A 291 1.97 -23.11 -38.32
C GLY A 291 2.97 -24.21 -38.65
N GLU A 292 4.26 -23.87 -38.83
CA GLU A 292 5.28 -24.82 -39.33
C GLU A 292 6.22 -25.37 -38.24
N LYS A 293 6.44 -24.63 -37.15
CA LYS A 293 7.30 -25.05 -36.03
C LYS A 293 6.69 -24.63 -34.70
N LYS A 294 7.01 -25.32 -33.61
CA LYS A 294 6.59 -24.87 -32.28
C LYS A 294 7.43 -23.66 -31.88
N LEU A 295 6.84 -22.76 -31.10
CA LEU A 295 7.55 -21.63 -30.47
C LEU A 295 8.79 -22.09 -29.68
N GLU A 296 8.70 -23.31 -29.12
CA GLU A 296 9.76 -24.06 -28.43
C GLU A 296 11.01 -24.34 -29.30
N ASP A 297 10.83 -24.47 -30.61
CA ASP A 297 11.91 -24.79 -31.57
C ASP A 297 12.65 -23.53 -32.04
N ILE A 298 12.12 -22.34 -31.74
CA ILE A 298 12.61 -21.04 -32.21
C ILE A 298 13.18 -20.21 -31.05
N LEU A 299 12.52 -20.23 -29.88
CA LEU A 299 13.00 -19.57 -28.68
C LEU A 299 13.91 -20.51 -27.85
N PRO A 300 14.98 -19.99 -27.22
CA PRO A 300 15.90 -20.79 -26.40
C PRO A 300 15.30 -21.11 -25.01
N LEU A 301 14.14 -21.76 -24.96
CA LEU A 301 13.40 -22.00 -23.72
C LEU A 301 14.08 -23.05 -22.82
N GLY A 302 14.62 -24.12 -23.41
CA GLY A 302 15.26 -25.22 -22.67
C GLY A 302 14.40 -25.75 -21.52
N ALA A 303 15.00 -25.89 -20.33
CA ALA A 303 14.29 -26.29 -19.11
C ALA A 303 13.30 -25.22 -18.58
N ASN A 304 13.41 -23.96 -19.00
CA ASN A 304 12.59 -22.85 -18.50
C ASN A 304 11.22 -22.73 -19.18
N LYS A 305 10.86 -23.67 -20.07
CA LYS A 305 9.60 -23.71 -20.82
C LYS A 305 8.36 -23.44 -19.95
N ALA A 306 8.24 -24.12 -18.80
CA ALA A 306 7.09 -23.94 -17.91
C ALA A 306 7.01 -22.52 -17.32
N LEU A 307 8.15 -21.95 -16.94
CA LEU A 307 8.24 -20.59 -16.40
C LEU A 307 7.91 -19.53 -17.48
N PHE A 308 8.38 -19.74 -18.70
CA PHE A 308 8.02 -18.90 -19.86
C PHE A 308 6.51 -18.89 -20.12
N TYR A 309 5.86 -20.06 -20.19
CA TYR A 309 4.41 -20.11 -20.36
C TYR A 309 3.63 -19.54 -19.15
N LYS A 310 4.15 -19.66 -17.92
CA LYS A 310 3.60 -18.97 -16.75
C LYS A 310 3.66 -17.44 -16.93
N GLY A 311 4.77 -16.89 -17.43
CA GLY A 311 4.92 -15.46 -17.67
C GLY A 311 4.06 -14.92 -18.81
N VAL A 312 3.79 -15.70 -19.86
CA VAL A 312 2.83 -15.29 -20.91
C VAL A 312 1.40 -15.33 -20.35
N ALA A 313 1.08 -16.36 -19.56
CA ALA A 313 -0.24 -16.54 -18.96
C ALA A 313 -0.57 -15.54 -17.85
N SER A 314 0.42 -14.90 -17.20
CA SER A 314 0.15 -13.88 -16.18
C SER A 314 -0.49 -12.61 -16.73
N TYR A 315 -0.36 -12.33 -18.03
CA TYR A 315 -1.03 -11.19 -18.69
C TYR A 315 -2.40 -11.52 -19.28
N LEU A 316 -2.91 -12.75 -19.14
CA LEU A 316 -4.19 -13.17 -19.69
C LEU A 316 -5.30 -13.03 -18.64
N LEU A 317 -6.20 -12.07 -18.87
CA LEU A 317 -7.36 -11.85 -18.01
C LEU A 317 -8.47 -12.88 -18.30
N PRO A 318 -9.48 -13.01 -17.41
CA PRO A 318 -10.55 -14.01 -17.58
C PRO A 318 -11.23 -13.94 -18.95
N GLY A 319 -11.34 -15.08 -19.62
CA GLY A 319 -11.92 -15.22 -20.97
C GLY A 319 -10.93 -15.01 -22.13
N GLN A 320 -9.75 -14.46 -21.89
CA GLN A 320 -8.76 -14.18 -22.95
C GLN A 320 -7.93 -15.41 -23.33
N LYS A 321 -7.39 -15.38 -24.55
CA LYS A 321 -6.53 -16.44 -25.12
C LYS A 321 -5.35 -15.80 -25.83
N SER A 322 -4.18 -16.44 -25.76
CA SER A 322 -3.01 -16.03 -26.55
C SER A 322 -2.83 -16.95 -27.77
N PRO A 323 -2.53 -16.42 -28.97
CA PRO A 323 -2.15 -17.24 -30.13
C PRO A 323 -0.83 -17.99 -29.89
N TRP A 324 -0.04 -17.57 -28.90
CA TRP A 324 1.20 -18.20 -28.49
C TRP A 324 1.00 -19.36 -27.50
N PHE A 325 -0.26 -19.76 -27.23
CA PHE A 325 -0.64 -20.72 -26.20
C PHE A 325 -1.52 -21.85 -26.75
N PHE A 326 -0.91 -22.99 -27.06
CA PHE A 326 -1.62 -24.21 -27.46
C PHE A 326 -1.83 -25.14 -26.26
N GLN A 327 -2.95 -24.97 -25.55
CA GLN A 327 -3.49 -26.10 -24.79
C GLN A 327 -3.95 -27.16 -25.78
N LYS A 328 -3.32 -28.35 -25.75
CA LYS A 328 -4.01 -29.54 -26.27
C LYS A 328 -5.31 -29.68 -25.47
N PRO A 329 -6.47 -29.91 -26.11
CA PRO A 329 -7.60 -30.44 -25.36
C PRO A 329 -7.11 -31.71 -24.66
N LYS A 330 -7.37 -31.83 -23.35
CA LYS A 330 -7.23 -33.11 -22.67
C LYS A 330 -8.24 -34.03 -23.35
N ASP A 331 -7.74 -35.08 -24.01
CA ASP A 331 -8.60 -36.04 -24.68
C ASP A 331 -9.68 -36.51 -23.71
N VAL A 332 -10.94 -36.36 -24.09
CA VAL A 332 -12.05 -36.95 -23.36
C VAL A 332 -11.91 -38.45 -23.56
N ILE A 333 -11.30 -39.13 -22.58
CA ILE A 333 -11.34 -40.58 -22.50
C ILE A 333 -12.76 -40.96 -22.10
N THR A 334 -13.64 -41.03 -23.09
CA THR A 334 -14.82 -41.89 -23.06
C THR A 334 -14.32 -43.32 -22.90
N LEU A 335 -14.18 -43.76 -21.64
CA LEU A 335 -13.93 -45.16 -21.33
C LEU A 335 -15.27 -45.91 -21.37
N ASP A 336 -15.79 -46.08 -22.58
CA ASP A 336 -16.89 -47.00 -22.81
C ASP A 336 -16.38 -48.45 -22.73
N LYS A 337 -17.25 -49.36 -22.32
CA LYS A 337 -16.86 -50.69 -21.82
C LYS A 337 -16.25 -51.58 -22.92
N GLN A 338 -15.13 -52.23 -22.59
CA GLN A 338 -14.92 -53.64 -22.96
C GLN A 338 -14.05 -54.37 -21.94
N VAL A 339 -14.67 -55.27 -21.18
CA VAL A 339 -14.01 -56.21 -20.27
C VAL A 339 -13.74 -57.50 -21.05
N ILE A 340 -12.48 -57.92 -21.11
CA ILE A 340 -12.12 -59.30 -21.44
C ILE A 340 -11.43 -59.92 -20.22
N THR A 341 -12.20 -60.81 -19.61
CA THR A 341 -11.83 -62.02 -18.86
C THR A 341 -10.33 -62.36 -18.79
N MET A 342 -9.80 -62.52 -17.57
CA MET A 342 -9.31 -63.82 -17.13
C MET A 342 -9.21 -63.87 -15.60
N SER A 343 -9.94 -64.82 -15.01
CA SER A 343 -9.90 -65.15 -13.59
C SER A 343 -8.95 -66.33 -13.34
N SER A 344 -8.10 -66.21 -12.32
CA SER A 344 -7.67 -67.36 -11.53
C SER A 344 -8.08 -67.10 -10.08
N ASP A 345 -8.96 -67.92 -9.53
CA ASP A 345 -8.63 -68.80 -8.40
C ASP A 345 -9.85 -69.61 -7.97
N SER A 346 -9.57 -70.82 -7.49
CA SER A 346 -10.55 -71.87 -7.23
C SER A 346 -10.74 -72.13 -5.73
N GLU A 347 -12.01 -72.14 -5.30
CA GLU A 347 -12.52 -72.68 -4.02
C GLU A 347 -12.01 -71.99 -2.73
N SER A 348 -12.83 -71.71 -1.70
CA SER A 348 -13.91 -72.53 -1.18
C SER A 348 -14.78 -71.77 -0.14
N LYS A 349 -16.01 -72.28 0.04
CA LYS A 349 -16.87 -72.22 1.25
C LYS A 349 -17.29 -70.85 1.85
N GLN A 350 -18.59 -70.61 1.70
CA GLN A 350 -19.54 -70.24 2.77
C GLN A 350 -19.08 -69.21 3.83
N ASP A 351 -19.68 -68.02 3.80
CA ASP A 351 -20.74 -67.79 4.79
C ASP A 351 -21.84 -66.79 4.37
N ILE A 352 -22.96 -66.90 5.08
CA ILE A 352 -24.25 -66.20 4.97
C ILE A 352 -24.10 -64.73 5.50
N SER A 353 -24.79 -63.67 5.05
CA SER A 353 -25.91 -63.46 4.13
C SER A 353 -25.81 -62.08 3.43
N LYS A 354 -26.36 -61.97 2.22
CA LYS A 354 -26.93 -60.71 1.69
C LYS A 354 -28.45 -60.85 1.63
N CYS A 355 -29.17 -59.78 1.93
CA CYS A 355 -30.25 -59.31 1.06
C CYS A 355 -30.07 -57.80 0.87
N THR A 356 -29.74 -57.41 -0.36
CA THR A 356 -29.94 -56.07 -0.90
C THR A 356 -31.35 -55.99 -1.49
N ASP A 357 -31.74 -54.79 -1.97
CA ASP A 357 -32.76 -54.59 -3.02
C ASP A 357 -34.24 -54.82 -2.59
N LEU A 358 -35.28 -54.25 -3.22
CA LEU A 358 -35.35 -53.34 -4.38
C LEU A 358 -36.70 -52.55 -4.38
N GLU A 359 -36.74 -51.52 -5.22
CA GLU A 359 -37.90 -51.05 -6.01
C GLU A 359 -39.24 -50.56 -5.39
N SER A 360 -39.43 -49.26 -5.63
CA SER A 360 -40.65 -48.49 -5.88
C SER A 360 -41.89 -49.18 -6.47
N ARG A 361 -43.05 -48.76 -5.94
CA ARG A 361 -44.39 -48.63 -6.55
C ARG A 361 -45.03 -47.36 -5.95
N GLN A 362 -46.01 -46.63 -6.51
CA GLN A 362 -46.64 -46.56 -7.85
C GLN A 362 -47.33 -45.17 -7.94
N GLU A 363 -47.43 -44.62 -9.16
CA GLU A 363 -48.54 -43.85 -9.78
C GLU A 363 -49.42 -42.82 -9.00
N VAL A 364 -49.76 -41.71 -9.68
CA VAL A 364 -50.45 -40.49 -9.20
C VAL A 364 -51.33 -39.96 -10.36
N PRO A 365 -52.65 -39.65 -10.22
CA PRO A 365 -53.12 -38.39 -9.59
C PRO A 365 -54.55 -38.40 -8.98
N VAL A 366 -55.01 -37.24 -8.44
CA VAL A 366 -56.26 -36.50 -8.79
C VAL A 366 -56.35 -35.20 -7.96
N CYS A 367 -56.89 -34.12 -8.55
CA CYS A 367 -57.01 -32.77 -7.97
C CYS A 367 -58.48 -32.39 -7.66
N THR A 368 -58.67 -31.26 -6.95
CA THR A 368 -59.91 -30.40 -6.88
C THR A 368 -61.19 -31.07 -6.33
N ASP A 369 -62.07 -30.43 -5.54
CA ASP A 369 -62.13 -29.09 -4.95
C ASP A 369 -63.02 -29.14 -3.69
N LEU A 370 -62.88 -28.18 -2.78
CA LEU A 370 -64.04 -27.66 -2.03
C LEU A 370 -63.77 -26.23 -1.54
N GLU A 371 -64.31 -25.24 -2.26
CA GLU A 371 -64.25 -23.82 -1.87
C GLU A 371 -65.38 -23.41 -0.89
N SER A 372 -65.15 -22.24 -0.27
CA SER A 372 -66.18 -21.22 0.04
C SER A 372 -67.03 -21.39 1.31
N ARG A 373 -67.50 -20.32 1.99
CA ARG A 373 -67.15 -18.86 2.04
C ARG A 373 -67.83 -18.27 3.31
N GLN A 374 -67.40 -17.07 3.74
CA GLN A 374 -68.15 -15.91 4.35
C GLN A 374 -69.58 -16.14 4.99
N GLU A 375 -70.05 -15.47 6.06
CA GLU A 375 -69.91 -14.04 6.41
C GLU A 375 -70.56 -13.62 7.79
N VAL A 376 -70.17 -12.45 8.34
CA VAL A 376 -70.95 -11.38 9.05
C VAL A 376 -71.67 -11.54 10.43
N SER A 377 -71.38 -10.57 11.34
CA SER A 377 -72.30 -9.68 12.13
C SER A 377 -71.70 -9.32 13.51
N MET A 378 -71.97 -8.17 14.18
CA MET A 378 -72.41 -6.81 13.81
C MET A 378 -71.85 -5.80 14.85
N CYS A 379 -71.93 -4.48 14.60
CA CYS A 379 -71.33 -3.44 15.45
C CYS A 379 -72.21 -2.98 16.65
N ALA A 380 -71.57 -2.36 17.63
CA ALA A 380 -72.15 -1.29 18.45
C ALA A 380 -71.06 -0.24 18.76
N ASP A 381 -71.29 1.00 18.35
CA ASP A 381 -70.48 2.19 18.64
C ASP A 381 -71.20 3.05 19.69
N PRO A 382 -70.54 4.02 20.32
CA PRO A 382 -70.99 5.38 20.03
C PRO A 382 -69.89 6.45 19.91
N GLU A 383 -70.02 7.19 18.80
CA GLU A 383 -69.96 8.66 18.70
C GLU A 383 -68.58 9.32 18.57
N SER A 384 -68.06 9.22 17.36
CA SER A 384 -67.64 10.35 16.51
C SER A 384 -67.58 11.77 17.13
N ARG A 385 -66.46 12.46 16.87
CA ARG A 385 -66.48 13.67 16.02
C ARG A 385 -65.11 13.93 15.38
N GLN A 386 -65.14 14.33 14.12
CA GLN A 386 -63.98 14.65 13.29
C GLN A 386 -64.08 16.12 12.91
N GLU A 387 -63.12 16.95 13.33
CA GLU A 387 -62.98 18.33 12.84
C GLU A 387 -61.51 18.63 12.51
N VAL A 388 -61.29 18.87 11.21
CA VAL A 388 -60.26 19.74 10.62
C VAL A 388 -61.10 20.92 10.08
N PRO A 389 -60.81 22.21 10.32
CA PRO A 389 -59.60 22.93 9.87
C PRO A 389 -59.08 23.94 10.96
N VAL A 390 -58.19 24.93 10.79
CA VAL A 390 -57.90 25.94 9.74
C VAL A 390 -56.49 26.51 9.96
N CYS A 391 -55.81 26.96 8.90
CA CYS A 391 -54.56 27.73 8.99
C CYS A 391 -54.80 29.22 9.29
N ILE A 392 -54.15 29.78 10.33
CA ILE A 392 -53.82 31.21 10.42
C ILE A 392 -52.41 31.33 11.02
N ASP A 393 -51.50 32.01 10.33
CA ASP A 393 -50.20 32.45 10.85
C ASP A 393 -50.39 33.78 11.60
N PRO A 394 -49.88 33.90 12.84
CA PRO A 394 -48.94 35.00 13.07
C PRO A 394 -47.81 34.70 14.09
N GLU A 395 -46.63 35.22 13.75
CA GLU A 395 -45.57 35.83 14.59
C GLU A 395 -45.20 35.31 16.00
N SER A 396 -43.88 35.34 16.23
CA SER A 396 -43.16 35.15 17.49
C SER A 396 -43.71 35.85 18.75
N ARG A 397 -43.42 35.28 19.93
CA ARG A 397 -42.68 36.00 21.00
C ARG A 397 -42.08 35.10 22.08
N GLN A 398 -41.12 35.68 22.81
CA GLN A 398 -40.18 35.12 23.77
C GLN A 398 -40.15 36.06 24.99
N GLU A 399 -39.94 35.56 26.22
CA GLU A 399 -39.43 36.29 27.41
C GLU A 399 -39.36 35.31 28.62
N VAL A 400 -38.61 35.50 29.73
CA VAL A 400 -37.22 35.95 30.04
C VAL A 400 -37.06 35.89 31.58
N LEU A 401 -35.82 36.11 32.09
CA LEU A 401 -35.38 36.59 33.44
C LEU A 401 -34.31 35.65 34.05
N MET A 402 -33.13 36.07 34.53
CA MET A 402 -32.46 37.38 34.61
C MET A 402 -30.93 37.19 34.58
N PHE A 403 -30.21 38.07 33.89
CA PHE A 403 -28.91 38.56 34.35
C PHE A 403 -28.81 40.05 33.99
N THR A 404 -28.45 40.87 34.98
CA THR A 404 -28.36 42.33 34.87
C THR A 404 -27.01 42.74 34.27
N ASP A 405 -27.05 43.58 33.25
CA ASP A 405 -25.89 44.34 32.75
C ASP A 405 -26.07 45.83 33.08
N PRO A 406 -25.06 46.54 33.62
CA PRO A 406 -25.13 47.97 33.88
C PRO A 406 -24.50 48.82 32.77
N GLU A 407 -25.38 49.51 32.05
CA GLU A 407 -25.23 50.84 31.45
C GLU A 407 -24.20 51.13 30.33
N SER A 408 -24.72 51.94 29.40
CA SER A 408 -24.19 52.35 28.11
C SER A 408 -23.45 53.70 28.11
N ARG A 409 -22.86 54.04 26.94
CA ARG A 409 -23.04 55.33 26.22
C ARG A 409 -22.53 55.16 24.77
N GLN A 410 -23.40 55.26 23.75
CA GLN A 410 -23.74 56.46 22.93
C GLN A 410 -22.62 56.83 21.90
N GLU A 411 -22.88 57.20 20.64
CA GLU A 411 -24.07 57.77 19.97
C GLU A 411 -24.35 57.21 18.54
N VAL A 412 -25.40 57.73 17.89
CA VAL A 412 -25.98 57.31 16.59
C VAL A 412 -25.97 58.48 15.59
N LEU A 413 -25.83 58.23 14.27
CA LEU A 413 -26.56 58.99 13.24
C LEU A 413 -26.81 58.17 11.95
N MET A 414 -27.69 58.69 11.08
CA MET A 414 -28.59 57.91 10.22
C MET A 414 -28.21 57.78 8.72
N CYS A 415 -28.67 56.66 8.15
CA CYS A 415 -29.24 56.42 6.80
C CYS A 415 -28.93 57.41 5.64
N THR A 416 -28.59 56.95 4.44
CA THR A 416 -29.56 56.34 3.49
C THR A 416 -28.83 55.81 2.26
N GLY A 417 -29.42 54.86 1.53
CA GLY A 417 -29.00 54.49 0.18
C GLY A 417 -30.20 54.48 -0.78
N PRO A 418 -30.08 55.08 -1.98
CA PRO A 418 -31.04 54.90 -3.07
C PRO A 418 -30.46 54.08 -4.25
N GLU A 419 -31.33 53.78 -5.21
CA GLU A 419 -31.21 52.69 -6.19
C GLU A 419 -30.46 53.05 -7.49
N SER A 420 -29.99 52.01 -8.19
CA SER A 420 -29.93 51.82 -9.66
C SER A 420 -29.47 52.94 -10.62
N ARG A 421 -28.55 52.60 -11.55
CA ARG A 421 -28.59 53.03 -12.98
C ARG A 421 -27.59 52.27 -13.87
N GLN A 422 -27.86 52.27 -15.18
CA GLN A 422 -27.15 51.51 -16.23
C GLN A 422 -25.89 52.22 -16.81
N GLU A 423 -24.93 51.38 -17.19
CA GLU A 423 -24.11 51.36 -18.45
C GLU A 423 -23.19 52.54 -18.91
N VAL A 424 -21.86 52.27 -18.96
CA VAL A 424 -20.91 52.33 -20.14
C VAL A 424 -20.65 53.70 -20.86
N PRO A 425 -19.47 54.06 -21.48
CA PRO A 425 -18.02 53.72 -21.36
C PRO A 425 -17.02 54.95 -21.37
N MET A 426 -15.70 54.71 -21.60
CA MET A 426 -14.60 55.64 -22.03
C MET A 426 -14.03 56.64 -20.98
N CYS A 427 -12.79 57.18 -21.07
CA CYS A 427 -11.73 57.14 -22.11
C CYS A 427 -10.27 57.28 -21.54
N MET A 428 -9.30 57.34 -22.47
CA MET A 428 -7.83 57.18 -22.35
C MET A 428 -6.99 58.24 -21.58
N ASP A 429 -5.73 57.82 -21.33
CA ASP A 429 -4.47 58.45 -20.86
C ASP A 429 -4.12 59.84 -21.51
N PRO A 430 -3.22 60.69 -20.95
CA PRO A 430 -1.76 60.50 -21.20
C PRO A 430 -0.70 61.08 -20.20
N GLU A 431 0.55 60.64 -20.39
CA GLU A 431 1.87 61.32 -20.20
C GLU A 431 2.47 61.59 -18.79
N SER A 432 3.80 61.71 -18.62
CA SER A 432 5.01 60.99 -19.13
C SER A 432 6.28 61.53 -18.43
N ARG A 433 7.36 60.73 -18.28
CA ARG A 433 8.78 61.19 -18.26
C ARG A 433 9.74 60.10 -18.73
N GLN A 434 10.72 60.49 -19.56
CA GLN A 434 11.78 59.67 -20.19
C GLN A 434 13.04 59.60 -19.26
N GLU A 435 14.18 58.94 -19.53
CA GLU A 435 14.90 58.56 -20.77
C GLU A 435 15.73 57.24 -20.66
N VAL A 436 16.26 56.79 -21.81
CA VAL A 436 16.97 55.52 -22.12
C VAL A 436 17.93 55.87 -23.30
N PRO A 437 19.23 55.44 -23.43
CA PRO A 437 19.54 54.03 -23.77
C PRO A 437 21.00 53.45 -23.64
N MET A 438 21.12 52.16 -24.00
CA MET A 438 22.20 51.48 -24.79
C MET A 438 23.55 50.99 -24.21
N CYS A 439 23.84 49.72 -24.60
CA CYS A 439 25.12 49.10 -25.04
C CYS A 439 25.90 48.07 -24.16
N THR A 440 25.93 46.83 -24.71
CA THR A 440 27.03 45.83 -24.79
C THR A 440 27.58 45.11 -23.54
N GLU A 441 27.39 43.77 -23.53
CA GLU A 441 28.42 42.68 -23.58
C GLU A 441 29.64 42.68 -22.62
N PRO A 442 30.22 41.51 -22.23
CA PRO A 442 30.29 40.28 -23.05
C PRO A 442 30.12 38.91 -22.35
N GLU A 443 29.93 37.88 -23.16
CA GLU A 443 30.52 36.55 -22.87
C GLU A 443 31.99 36.53 -23.32
N SER A 444 32.94 36.28 -22.41
CA SER A 444 34.28 35.86 -22.80
C SER A 444 34.93 34.95 -21.76
N ARG A 445 35.35 33.77 -22.19
CA ARG A 445 36.09 32.79 -21.38
C ARG A 445 37.43 33.35 -20.91
N GLN A 446 37.83 33.01 -19.68
CA GLN A 446 39.24 32.88 -19.31
C GLN A 446 39.47 31.50 -18.69
N GLU A 447 40.28 30.69 -19.37
CA GLU A 447 40.98 29.58 -18.73
C GLU A 447 42.27 30.13 -18.12
N ILE A 448 42.53 29.81 -16.86
CA ILE A 448 43.89 29.72 -16.32
C ILE A 448 44.02 28.32 -15.74
N SER A 449 44.90 27.53 -16.32
CA SER A 449 45.29 26.21 -15.82
C SER A 449 46.58 26.32 -15.00
N THR A 450 46.66 25.52 -13.94
CA THR A 450 47.94 25.17 -13.29
C THR A 450 48.00 23.65 -13.16
N TYR A 451 49.02 23.06 -13.78
CA TYR A 451 49.28 21.63 -13.89
C TYR A 451 49.58 20.95 -12.54
N ILE A 452 49.14 19.70 -12.37
CA ILE A 452 50.07 18.57 -12.15
C ILE A 452 49.66 17.37 -13.03
N ASP A 453 50.69 16.81 -13.66
CA ASP A 453 50.88 15.71 -14.59
C ASP A 453 50.18 14.34 -14.34
N SER A 454 49.73 13.67 -15.42
CA SER A 454 50.22 12.32 -15.81
C SER A 454 49.64 11.79 -17.15
N GLU A 455 50.56 11.43 -18.05
CA GLU A 455 50.52 10.66 -19.32
C GLU A 455 49.26 9.82 -19.67
N CYS A 456 48.85 9.61 -20.94
CA CYS A 456 49.70 9.14 -22.04
C CYS A 456 49.09 9.27 -23.48
N LYS A 457 49.92 9.76 -24.44
CA LYS A 457 50.04 9.42 -25.88
C LYS A 457 48.78 9.23 -26.80
N GLN A 458 48.28 10.36 -27.30
CA GLN A 458 48.40 10.81 -28.71
C GLN A 458 48.56 9.79 -29.87
N GLU A 459 47.67 9.88 -30.87
CA GLU A 459 48.06 10.04 -32.29
C GLU A 459 46.97 10.81 -33.08
N VAL A 460 47.37 11.68 -34.01
CA VAL A 460 46.47 12.62 -34.74
C VAL A 460 46.74 12.51 -36.24
N LEU A 461 45.68 12.40 -37.04
CA LEU A 461 45.71 12.67 -38.48
C LEU A 461 44.54 13.58 -38.88
N THR A 462 44.85 14.85 -39.11
CA THR A 462 44.01 15.80 -39.85
C THR A 462 43.93 15.42 -41.33
N TYR A 463 42.83 15.74 -42.03
CA TYR A 463 42.87 16.58 -43.24
C TYR A 463 41.47 17.08 -43.67
N THR A 464 41.51 18.30 -44.19
CA THR A 464 40.54 19.30 -44.65
C THR A 464 39.26 18.86 -45.41
N LEU A 465 38.21 19.69 -45.23
CA LEU A 465 37.06 19.87 -46.14
C LEU A 465 37.46 20.16 -47.60
N PRO A 466 36.52 19.90 -48.53
CA PRO A 466 36.25 20.84 -49.62
C PRO A 466 34.77 21.24 -49.69
N GLU A 467 34.50 22.54 -49.78
CA GLU A 467 33.21 23.06 -50.25
C GLU A 467 33.06 22.81 -51.76
N PHE A 468 31.85 22.55 -52.26
CA PHE A 468 31.42 23.07 -53.56
C PHE A 468 29.89 23.20 -53.66
N LYS A 469 29.44 24.02 -54.63
CA LYS A 469 28.17 24.75 -54.60
C LYS A 469 27.01 24.07 -55.35
N GLN A 470 25.79 24.28 -54.80
CA GLN A 470 24.57 24.68 -55.51
C GLN A 470 23.93 23.70 -56.53
N LYS A 471 22.70 23.24 -56.22
CA LYS A 471 21.46 23.59 -56.98
C LYS A 471 20.19 23.05 -56.31
N VAL A 472 19.19 23.93 -56.22
CA VAL A 472 17.79 23.58 -55.91
C VAL A 472 17.07 23.21 -57.22
N PRO A 473 16.22 22.18 -57.22
CA PRO A 473 15.04 22.14 -58.07
C PRO A 473 13.77 22.16 -57.24
N ILE A 474 12.91 23.15 -57.51
CA ILE A 474 11.51 23.13 -57.11
C ILE A 474 10.79 22.21 -58.10
N CYS A 475 10.07 21.20 -57.61
CA CYS A 475 8.98 20.56 -58.35
C CYS A 475 7.75 20.48 -57.44
N ALA A 476 6.66 21.11 -57.87
CA ALA A 476 5.33 20.74 -57.41
C ALA A 476 4.91 19.48 -58.17
N ASP A 477 4.21 18.54 -57.50
CA ASP A 477 2.83 18.21 -57.89
C ASP A 477 2.19 17.07 -57.06
N SER A 478 0.87 17.19 -56.94
CA SER A 478 -0.11 16.10 -56.81
C SER A 478 -0.08 15.15 -55.61
N ILE A 479 -0.94 15.45 -54.62
CA ILE A 479 -1.44 14.49 -53.60
C ILE A 479 -2.62 13.70 -54.17
N PRO A 480 -2.63 12.36 -54.15
CA PRO A 480 -3.85 11.56 -54.19
C PRO A 480 -4.35 11.33 -52.76
N LYS A 481 -5.53 11.86 -52.43
CA LYS A 481 -6.26 11.46 -51.22
C LYS A 481 -6.77 10.02 -51.42
N GLN A 482 -6.47 9.11 -50.50
CA GLN A 482 -7.18 7.83 -50.42
C GLN A 482 -7.71 7.64 -49.00
N VAL A 483 -9.02 7.85 -48.86
CA VAL A 483 -9.78 7.59 -47.64
C VAL A 483 -10.19 6.12 -47.66
N TYR A 484 -9.76 5.34 -46.67
CA TYR A 484 -10.31 4.00 -46.45
C TYR A 484 -11.29 4.03 -45.29
N MET A 485 -12.56 3.76 -45.61
CA MET A 485 -13.63 3.60 -44.62
C MET A 485 -13.47 2.26 -43.91
N CYS A 486 -13.57 2.26 -42.58
CA CYS A 486 -13.63 1.04 -41.79
C CYS A 486 -15.10 0.58 -41.68
N ALA A 487 -15.40 -0.64 -42.12
CA ALA A 487 -16.76 -1.19 -42.08
C ALA A 487 -16.94 -2.08 -40.84
N HIS A 488 -17.89 -1.72 -39.98
CA HIS A 488 -18.37 -2.61 -38.91
C HIS A 488 -19.55 -3.44 -39.43
N PRO A 489 -19.59 -4.77 -39.20
CA PRO A 489 -20.77 -5.57 -39.48
C PRO A 489 -21.80 -5.42 -38.34
N GLU A 490 -22.88 -4.70 -38.61
CA GLU A 490 -24.05 -4.64 -37.73
C GLU A 490 -24.84 -5.96 -37.79
N ILE A 491 -25.23 -6.51 -36.63
CA ILE A 491 -26.26 -7.54 -36.55
C ILE A 491 -27.50 -6.91 -35.90
N THR A 492 -28.50 -6.62 -36.73
CA THR A 492 -29.80 -6.11 -36.30
C THR A 492 -30.72 -7.25 -35.86
N GLN A 493 -31.27 -7.17 -34.66
CA GLN A 493 -32.55 -7.82 -34.33
C GLN A 493 -33.53 -6.79 -33.76
N LYS A 494 -34.82 -7.01 -34.06
CA LYS A 494 -35.83 -5.96 -34.11
C LYS A 494 -36.48 -5.69 -32.75
N LEU A 495 -36.79 -4.41 -32.49
CA LEU A 495 -37.68 -3.99 -31.41
C LEU A 495 -39.10 -4.56 -31.58
N HIS A 496 -39.75 -4.78 -30.44
CA HIS A 496 -41.18 -4.52 -30.30
C HIS A 496 -41.36 -3.39 -29.27
N VAL A 497 -42.20 -2.40 -29.61
CA VAL A 497 -42.56 -1.28 -28.73
C VAL A 497 -43.92 -1.56 -28.10
N ALA A 498 -44.05 -1.28 -26.81
CA ALA A 498 -45.32 -1.14 -26.10
C ALA A 498 -45.23 0.06 -25.13
N THR A 499 -46.33 0.78 -24.97
CA THR A 499 -46.41 2.11 -24.33
C THR A 499 -46.88 2.09 -22.88
N ASP A 500 -46.40 3.10 -22.13
CA ASP A 500 -46.98 3.75 -20.95
C ASP A 500 -47.35 2.94 -19.70
N SER A 501 -46.64 3.22 -18.61
CA SER A 501 -47.20 3.26 -17.25
C SER A 501 -46.37 4.19 -16.36
N GLU A 502 -46.99 5.22 -15.77
CA GLU A 502 -46.40 5.95 -14.64
C GLU A 502 -46.48 5.08 -13.38
N PHE A 503 -45.40 4.95 -12.61
CA PHE A 503 -45.52 4.62 -11.18
C PHE A 503 -44.37 5.22 -10.35
N LYS A 504 -44.71 5.58 -9.12
CA LYS A 504 -43.83 6.23 -8.12
C LYS A 504 -43.21 5.21 -7.15
N LEU A 505 -42.16 5.71 -6.49
CA LEU A 505 -41.67 5.42 -5.13
C LEU A 505 -40.49 4.45 -4.91
N ASP A 506 -39.73 4.87 -3.89
CA ASP A 506 -38.85 4.17 -2.94
C ASP A 506 -37.43 3.70 -3.29
N THR A 507 -36.51 4.40 -2.62
CA THR A 507 -35.09 4.11 -2.40
C THR A 507 -34.90 2.84 -1.57
N SER A 508 -34.85 1.66 -2.20
CA SER A 508 -34.49 0.42 -1.52
C SER A 508 -32.96 0.22 -1.46
N MET A 509 -32.46 -0.22 -0.31
CA MET A 509 -31.06 -0.61 -0.14
C MET A 509 -30.78 -1.88 -0.95
N CYS A 510 -29.91 -1.80 -1.96
CA CYS A 510 -29.57 -2.95 -2.78
C CYS A 510 -28.54 -3.84 -2.06
N THR A 511 -29.01 -4.96 -1.50
CA THR A 511 -28.16 -6.07 -1.07
C THR A 511 -27.41 -6.65 -2.27
N GLN A 512 -26.12 -6.96 -2.09
CA GLN A 512 -25.31 -7.54 -3.16
C GLN A 512 -25.84 -8.93 -3.56
N PRO A 513 -25.90 -9.27 -4.87
CA PRO A 513 -26.04 -10.65 -5.28
C PRO A 513 -24.75 -11.41 -4.96
N GLU A 514 -24.90 -12.58 -4.32
CA GLU A 514 -23.76 -13.44 -3.98
C GLU A 514 -23.00 -13.87 -5.24
N ILE A 515 -21.69 -13.60 -5.27
CA ILE A 515 -20.79 -14.16 -6.28
C ILE A 515 -20.73 -15.67 -6.04
N LYS A 516 -21.46 -16.44 -6.85
CA LYS A 516 -21.29 -17.89 -6.91
C LYS A 516 -19.85 -18.18 -7.37
N PRO A 517 -19.07 -18.97 -6.63
CA PRO A 517 -17.78 -19.41 -7.11
C PRO A 517 -18.00 -20.41 -8.25
N GLU A 518 -17.69 -20.01 -9.48
CA GLU A 518 -17.53 -20.99 -10.57
C GLU A 518 -16.27 -21.82 -10.34
N ASP A 519 -16.33 -23.10 -10.71
CA ASP A 519 -15.27 -24.07 -10.46
C ASP A 519 -13.95 -23.67 -11.15
N PRO A 520 -12.79 -23.83 -10.48
CA PRO A 520 -11.51 -23.49 -11.08
C PRO A 520 -11.19 -24.42 -12.27
N VAL A 521 -10.93 -23.81 -13.43
CA VAL A 521 -10.48 -24.51 -14.64
C VAL A 521 -9.28 -25.39 -14.31
N ASN A 522 -9.42 -26.69 -14.56
CA ASN A 522 -8.51 -27.75 -14.12
C ASN A 522 -7.12 -27.71 -14.82
N MET A 523 -6.26 -26.84 -14.31
CA MET A 523 -4.80 -26.88 -14.48
C MET A 523 -4.20 -27.93 -13.54
N GLY A 524 -3.17 -28.65 -14.00
CA GLY A 524 -2.62 -29.83 -13.33
C GLY A 524 -1.97 -29.58 -11.95
N PRO A 525 -1.73 -30.65 -11.16
CA PRO A 525 -1.40 -30.54 -9.74
C PRO A 525 0.08 -30.23 -9.48
N GLU A 526 0.47 -28.95 -9.64
CA GLU A 526 1.71 -28.41 -9.08
C GLU A 526 1.49 -27.14 -8.23
N MET A 527 0.29 -26.98 -7.66
CA MET A 527 0.19 -26.24 -6.40
C MET A 527 0.80 -27.13 -5.31
N LYS A 528 2.02 -26.78 -4.85
CA LYS A 528 2.50 -27.24 -3.54
C LYS A 528 1.41 -26.93 -2.53
N GLN A 529 0.89 -27.97 -1.89
CA GLN A 529 -0.18 -27.87 -0.90
C GLN A 529 0.27 -26.90 0.19
N GLN A 530 -0.22 -25.65 0.14
CA GLN A 530 0.09 -24.67 1.18
C GLN A 530 -0.56 -25.19 2.46
N VAL A 531 0.29 -25.61 3.40
CA VAL A 531 -0.14 -26.02 4.73
C VAL A 531 -0.62 -24.77 5.44
N THR A 532 -1.93 -24.50 5.35
CA THR A 532 -2.58 -23.44 6.11
C THR A 532 -2.24 -23.62 7.58
N MET A 533 -1.70 -22.58 8.21
CA MET A 533 -1.18 -22.66 9.58
C MET A 533 -2.31 -22.80 10.62
N VAL A 534 -3.55 -22.46 10.24
CA VAL A 534 -4.75 -22.54 11.06
C VAL A 534 -5.77 -23.47 10.41
N LEU A 535 -6.19 -24.50 11.16
CA LEU A 535 -7.16 -25.51 10.70
C LEU A 535 -8.61 -25.04 10.71
N ASP A 536 -8.92 -23.96 11.43
CA ASP A 536 -10.28 -23.40 11.53
C ASP A 536 -10.66 -22.63 10.26
N THR A 537 -11.46 -23.28 9.40
CA THR A 537 -11.87 -22.73 8.11
C THR A 537 -12.83 -21.54 8.21
N GLU A 538 -13.56 -21.39 9.31
CA GLU A 538 -14.47 -20.25 9.54
C GLU A 538 -13.66 -19.01 9.89
N ILE A 539 -12.71 -19.14 10.83
CA ILE A 539 -11.80 -18.07 11.21
C ILE A 539 -10.88 -17.67 10.03
N LEU A 540 -10.41 -18.64 9.23
CA LEU A 540 -9.64 -18.34 8.02
C LEU A 540 -10.45 -17.57 6.97
N LYS A 541 -11.75 -17.90 6.78
CA LYS A 541 -12.66 -17.12 5.91
C LYS A 541 -12.80 -15.68 6.40
N VAL A 542 -13.01 -15.46 7.70
CA VAL A 542 -13.09 -14.11 8.28
C VAL A 542 -11.78 -13.34 8.11
N ALA A 543 -10.63 -13.99 8.32
CA ALA A 543 -9.33 -13.38 8.07
C ALA A 543 -9.13 -13.00 6.59
N ARG A 544 -9.53 -13.88 5.65
CA ARG A 544 -9.46 -13.62 4.20
C ARG A 544 -10.36 -12.45 3.81
N THR A 545 -11.61 -12.40 4.27
CA THR A 545 -12.54 -11.31 3.98
C THR A 545 -12.01 -9.98 4.50
N ARG A 546 -11.55 -9.91 5.76
CA ARG A 546 -10.94 -8.70 6.33
C ARG A 546 -9.63 -8.30 5.64
N HIS A 547 -8.88 -9.25 5.08
CA HIS A 547 -7.71 -8.95 4.26
C HIS A 547 -8.14 -8.31 2.93
N VAL A 548 -9.02 -8.97 2.16
CA VAL A 548 -9.52 -8.47 0.86
C VAL A 548 -10.14 -7.10 1.01
N GLN A 549 -10.92 -6.87 2.06
CA GLN A 549 -11.54 -5.57 2.37
C GLN A 549 -10.54 -4.54 2.96
N ALA A 550 -9.22 -4.78 2.93
CA ALA A 550 -8.19 -3.88 3.46
C ALA A 550 -8.34 -3.47 4.95
N GLU A 551 -9.06 -4.27 5.74
CA GLU A 551 -9.27 -4.07 7.18
C GLU A 551 -8.16 -4.68 8.04
N SER A 552 -7.54 -5.77 7.56
CA SER A 552 -6.55 -6.52 8.32
C SER A 552 -5.56 -7.26 7.40
N TYR A 553 -4.68 -6.51 6.75
CA TYR A 553 -3.78 -7.08 5.72
C TYR A 553 -2.81 -8.14 6.27
N LEU A 554 -2.21 -7.94 7.45
CA LEU A 554 -1.18 -8.83 8.02
C LEU A 554 -1.70 -10.15 8.59
N VAL A 555 -2.86 -10.13 9.25
CA VAL A 555 -3.37 -11.29 10.01
C VAL A 555 -3.58 -12.50 9.10
N TYR A 556 -4.14 -12.28 7.91
CA TYR A 556 -4.36 -13.36 6.95
C TYR A 556 -3.05 -14.01 6.50
N SER A 557 -2.00 -13.24 6.20
CA SER A 557 -0.69 -13.77 5.79
C SER A 557 -0.07 -14.70 6.84
N ILE A 558 -0.14 -14.30 8.12
CA ILE A 558 0.35 -15.11 9.25
C ILE A 558 -0.41 -16.44 9.32
N MET A 559 -1.73 -16.42 9.15
CA MET A 559 -2.59 -17.60 9.27
C MET A 559 -2.58 -18.52 8.04
N SER A 560 -2.40 -17.97 6.84
CA SER A 560 -2.41 -18.73 5.58
C SER A 560 -1.05 -19.33 5.25
N SER A 561 0.03 -18.55 5.44
CA SER A 561 1.38 -18.89 4.95
C SER A 561 2.44 -19.02 6.05
N GLY A 562 2.15 -18.49 7.25
CA GLY A 562 3.15 -18.39 8.31
C GLY A 562 4.26 -17.38 8.00
N GLU A 563 4.01 -16.41 7.12
CA GLU A 563 4.97 -15.38 6.74
C GLU A 563 4.44 -13.97 7.00
N ILE A 564 5.36 -13.05 7.27
CA ILE A 564 5.10 -11.61 7.41
C ILE A 564 6.35 -10.80 7.08
N GLU A 565 6.18 -9.72 6.32
CA GLU A 565 7.26 -8.76 6.02
C GLU A 565 7.05 -7.38 6.67
N CYS A 566 8.15 -6.67 6.85
CA CYS A 566 8.15 -5.26 7.23
C CYS A 566 9.25 -4.52 6.47
N SER A 567 8.85 -3.54 5.65
CA SER A 567 9.75 -2.67 4.88
C SER A 567 10.60 -1.77 5.79
N ASN A 568 11.63 -1.15 5.22
CA ASN A 568 12.54 -0.23 5.90
C ASN A 568 11.82 0.85 6.73
N THR A 569 12.50 1.32 7.77
CA THR A 569 12.16 2.48 8.60
C THR A 569 13.36 3.44 8.55
N LEU A 570 13.17 4.75 8.81
CA LEU A 570 14.31 5.67 8.97
C LEU A 570 15.02 5.38 10.30
N GLU A 571 15.90 4.37 10.26
CA GLU A 571 16.77 3.92 11.36
C GLU A 571 18.23 4.18 10.97
N ASP A 572 19.03 4.69 11.90
CA ASP A 572 20.42 5.06 11.67
C ASP A 572 21.33 3.90 12.08
N GLU A 573 21.88 3.17 11.11
CA GLU A 573 22.75 2.00 11.34
C GLU A 573 23.98 2.31 12.22
N LEU A 574 24.38 3.58 12.32
CA LEU A 574 25.49 4.04 13.15
C LEU A 574 25.07 4.45 14.58
N ASP A 575 23.76 4.57 14.86
CA ASP A 575 23.25 4.92 16.19
C ASP A 575 22.94 3.66 17.01
N GLN A 576 23.86 3.31 17.91
CA GLN A 576 23.71 2.17 18.80
C GLN A 576 22.81 2.46 20.03
N ALA A 577 22.28 3.68 20.17
CA ALA A 577 21.43 4.03 21.31
C ALA A 577 19.97 3.56 21.15
N LEU A 578 19.49 3.31 19.93
CA LEU A 578 18.13 2.82 19.67
C LEU A 578 18.21 1.42 19.04
N PRO A 579 17.69 0.36 19.69
CA PRO A 579 17.53 -0.94 19.04
C PRO A 579 16.58 -0.81 17.83
N SER A 580 16.75 -1.66 16.83
CA SER A 580 15.85 -1.61 15.67
C SER A 580 14.40 -1.93 16.04
N GLN A 581 13.45 -1.26 15.37
CA GLN A 581 12.01 -1.51 15.44
C GLN A 581 11.67 -3.00 15.28
N ALA A 582 12.44 -3.72 14.46
CA ALA A 582 12.22 -5.14 14.21
C ALA A 582 12.32 -5.95 15.50
N PHE A 583 13.30 -5.63 16.35
CA PHE A 583 13.52 -6.25 17.65
C PHE A 583 12.61 -5.67 18.73
N ILE A 584 12.45 -4.32 18.79
CA ILE A 584 11.59 -3.65 19.78
C ILE A 584 10.17 -4.22 19.75
N TYR A 585 9.59 -4.45 18.57
CA TYR A 585 8.23 -4.97 18.45
C TYR A 585 8.14 -6.49 18.29
N ARG A 586 9.26 -7.24 18.27
CA ARG A 586 9.25 -8.71 18.14
C ARG A 586 8.46 -9.39 19.27
N PRO A 587 8.62 -9.05 20.57
CA PRO A 587 7.84 -9.68 21.64
C PRO A 587 6.32 -9.54 21.46
N VAL A 588 5.85 -8.40 20.93
CA VAL A 588 4.42 -8.18 20.63
C VAL A 588 3.96 -9.10 19.50
N ARG A 589 4.72 -9.17 18.41
CA ARG A 589 4.40 -10.06 17.28
C ARG A 589 4.40 -11.53 17.69
N GLN A 590 5.37 -11.96 18.50
CA GLN A 590 5.41 -13.32 19.03
C GLN A 590 4.16 -13.70 19.84
N ARG A 591 3.61 -12.77 20.63
CA ARG A 591 2.33 -12.98 21.34
C ARG A 591 1.15 -13.00 20.36
N VAL A 592 1.11 -12.12 19.36
CA VAL A 592 0.12 -12.19 18.27
C VAL A 592 0.18 -13.54 17.55
N TYR A 593 1.35 -14.12 17.31
CA TYR A 593 1.46 -15.46 16.73
C TYR A 593 0.89 -16.55 17.65
N SER A 594 1.10 -16.45 18.97
CA SER A 594 0.49 -17.36 19.96
C SER A 594 -1.04 -17.28 19.95
N LEU A 595 -1.59 -16.07 19.78
CA LEU A 595 -3.04 -15.87 19.68
C LEU A 595 -3.62 -16.41 18.36
N LEU A 596 -2.95 -16.16 17.24
CA LEU A 596 -3.46 -16.51 15.91
C LEU A 596 -3.28 -17.99 15.55
N LEU A 597 -2.21 -18.63 16.02
CA LEU A 597 -1.86 -20.01 15.69
C LEU A 597 -2.24 -21.01 16.79
N GLY A 598 -2.62 -20.51 17.97
CA GLY A 598 -3.08 -21.31 19.11
C GLY A 598 -1.96 -21.86 20.00
N ASP A 599 -2.39 -22.44 21.12
CA ASP A 599 -1.49 -23.10 22.07
C ASP A 599 -1.15 -24.52 21.61
N CYS A 600 0.13 -24.86 21.70
CA CYS A 600 0.60 -26.23 21.63
C CYS A 600 0.33 -26.94 22.96
N LYS A 601 -0.93 -27.36 23.13
CA LYS A 601 -1.44 -28.00 24.36
C LYS A 601 -0.89 -29.41 24.57
N ASP A 602 -0.46 -30.06 23.49
CA ASP A 602 0.20 -31.36 23.54
C ASP A 602 1.71 -31.16 23.38
N GLY A 603 2.47 -31.51 24.42
CA GLY A 603 3.94 -31.34 24.51
C GLY A 603 4.78 -32.13 23.50
N THR A 604 4.14 -32.73 22.50
CA THR A 604 4.72 -33.40 21.33
C THR A 604 4.68 -32.55 20.06
N SER A 605 3.90 -31.46 20.04
CA SER A 605 3.78 -30.54 18.90
C SER A 605 4.47 -29.21 19.18
N THR A 606 5.42 -28.80 18.33
CA THR A 606 6.07 -27.50 18.44
C THR A 606 5.31 -26.47 17.62
N CYS A 607 4.93 -25.36 18.23
CA CYS A 607 4.14 -24.33 17.54
C CYS A 607 4.95 -23.78 16.36
N PRO A 608 4.37 -23.75 15.14
CA PRO A 608 5.14 -23.50 13.94
C PRO A 608 5.70 -22.07 13.98
N ALA A 609 7.00 -21.95 13.69
CA ALA A 609 7.68 -20.67 13.67
C ALA A 609 7.20 -19.83 12.48
N VAL A 610 6.93 -18.56 12.73
CA VAL A 610 6.56 -17.59 11.70
C VAL A 610 7.84 -17.05 11.05
N LYS A 611 7.83 -16.94 9.73
CA LYS A 611 8.93 -16.41 8.92
C LYS A 611 8.83 -14.88 8.86
N GLU A 612 9.71 -14.18 9.58
CA GLU A 612 9.80 -12.73 9.57
C GLU A 612 10.79 -12.23 8.51
N TRP A 613 10.28 -11.55 7.48
CA TRP A 613 11.06 -10.79 6.50
C TRP A 613 11.13 -9.31 6.91
N PHE A 614 11.77 -9.03 8.04
CA PHE A 614 11.85 -7.69 8.61
C PHE A 614 13.16 -7.00 8.22
N VAL A 615 13.06 -5.83 7.59
CA VAL A 615 14.23 -4.99 7.32
C VAL A 615 14.68 -4.30 8.62
N TYR A 616 15.96 -4.45 8.96
CA TYR A 616 16.65 -3.76 10.04
C TYR A 616 18.14 -3.58 9.67
N PRO A 617 18.88 -2.64 10.31
CA PRO A 617 20.31 -2.45 10.09
C PRO A 617 21.12 -3.75 10.20
N GLY A 618 22.06 -3.98 9.28
CA GLY A 618 22.83 -5.21 9.19
C GLY A 618 22.09 -6.47 8.69
N ASN A 619 20.77 -6.47 8.44
CA ASN A 619 20.08 -7.65 7.91
C ASN A 619 20.36 -7.87 6.40
N PRO A 620 21.00 -8.98 5.99
CA PRO A 620 21.23 -9.26 4.57
C PRO A 620 19.99 -9.85 3.86
N LEU A 621 18.92 -10.19 4.59
CA LEU A 621 17.65 -10.73 4.07
C LEU A 621 17.80 -11.94 3.13
N ARG A 622 18.83 -12.77 3.33
CA ARG A 622 19.03 -14.02 2.56
C ARG A 622 18.02 -15.10 2.93
N HIS A 623 17.59 -15.11 4.19
CA HIS A 623 16.60 -16.01 4.76
C HIS A 623 15.72 -15.21 5.74
N PRO A 624 14.47 -15.62 5.98
CA PRO A 624 13.63 -15.00 7.01
C PRO A 624 14.10 -15.41 8.41
N ASP A 625 13.87 -14.54 9.39
CA ASP A 625 14.02 -14.89 10.80
C ASP A 625 12.91 -15.87 11.19
N LEU A 626 13.27 -17.04 11.75
CA LEU A 626 12.30 -18.02 12.25
C LEU A 626 11.89 -17.69 13.69
N VAL A 627 10.75 -17.02 13.82
CA VAL A 627 10.28 -16.46 15.09
C VAL A 627 9.17 -17.34 15.69
N ARG A 628 9.47 -17.95 16.84
CA ARG A 628 8.50 -18.80 17.56
C ARG A 628 7.47 -17.94 18.30
N PRO A 629 6.20 -18.39 18.37
CA PRO A 629 5.20 -17.81 19.27
C PRO A 629 5.71 -17.69 20.72
N LEU A 630 5.32 -16.60 21.38
CA LEU A 630 5.61 -16.35 22.80
C LEU A 630 4.29 -16.41 23.57
N GLN A 631 4.25 -17.26 24.59
CA GLN A 631 3.10 -17.40 25.46
C GLN A 631 2.75 -16.11 26.19
N MET A 632 1.46 -15.89 26.44
CA MET A 632 0.95 -14.71 27.11
C MET A 632 0.02 -15.06 28.27
N THR A 633 0.11 -14.30 29.36
CA THR A 633 -0.78 -14.48 30.52
C THR A 633 -1.96 -13.53 30.40
N VAL A 634 -3.08 -14.03 29.88
CA VAL A 634 -4.37 -13.32 29.92
C VAL A 634 -5.11 -13.73 31.21
N PRO A 635 -5.67 -12.78 31.99
CA PRO A 635 -6.57 -13.12 33.10
C PRO A 635 -7.68 -14.04 32.60
N GLY A 636 -8.01 -15.12 33.31
CA GLY A 636 -9.00 -16.11 32.85
C GLY A 636 -8.62 -16.89 31.57
N GLY A 637 -7.33 -16.96 31.23
CA GLY A 637 -6.80 -17.75 30.11
C GLY A 637 -6.99 -17.10 28.73
N THR A 638 -6.17 -17.52 27.77
CA THR A 638 -6.18 -17.03 26.38
C THR A 638 -7.52 -17.39 25.70
N PRO A 639 -8.33 -16.42 25.27
CA PRO A 639 -9.60 -16.68 24.60
C PRO A 639 -9.39 -17.21 23.17
N SER A 640 -10.33 -18.00 22.66
CA SER A 640 -10.29 -18.48 21.27
C SER A 640 -10.62 -17.36 20.28
N LEU A 641 -10.15 -17.49 19.04
CA LEU A 641 -10.46 -16.55 17.97
C LEU A 641 -11.97 -16.46 17.68
N LYS A 642 -12.74 -17.55 17.89
CA LYS A 642 -14.21 -17.53 17.79
C LYS A 642 -14.83 -16.57 18.80
N ILE A 643 -14.39 -16.62 20.06
CA ILE A 643 -14.85 -15.67 21.09
C ILE A 643 -14.46 -14.25 20.69
N LEU A 644 -13.21 -14.00 20.32
CA LEU A 644 -12.74 -12.66 20.01
C LEU A 644 -13.39 -12.03 18.76
N TRP A 645 -13.62 -12.81 17.70
CA TRP A 645 -13.99 -12.26 16.38
C TRP A 645 -15.46 -12.44 16.00
N LEU A 646 -16.15 -13.46 16.54
CA LEU A 646 -17.52 -13.81 16.14
C LEU A 646 -18.57 -13.42 17.19
N ASN A 647 -18.20 -13.44 18.48
CA ASN A 647 -19.13 -13.01 19.53
C ASN A 647 -19.22 -11.46 19.57
N GLN A 648 -20.44 -10.92 19.65
CA GLN A 648 -20.74 -9.48 19.70
C GLN A 648 -21.25 -9.01 21.07
N GLU A 649 -21.31 -9.89 22.08
CA GLU A 649 -21.71 -9.54 23.44
C GLU A 649 -20.78 -8.47 24.04
N PRO A 650 -21.32 -7.42 24.69
CA PRO A 650 -20.52 -6.33 25.27
C PRO A 650 -19.44 -6.80 26.26
N GLU A 651 -19.70 -7.88 27.00
CA GLU A 651 -18.77 -8.48 27.96
C GLU A 651 -17.45 -8.95 27.31
N VAL A 652 -17.52 -9.38 26.03
CA VAL A 652 -16.35 -9.78 25.25
C VAL A 652 -15.43 -8.60 24.96
N GLN A 653 -15.92 -7.36 24.95
CA GLN A 653 -15.08 -6.18 24.71
C GLN A 653 -14.00 -6.01 25.79
N ALA A 654 -14.32 -6.35 27.05
CA ALA A 654 -13.32 -6.39 28.12
C ALA A 654 -12.24 -7.46 27.85
N ARG A 655 -12.66 -8.66 27.44
CA ARG A 655 -11.76 -9.78 27.08
C ARG A 655 -10.83 -9.43 25.90
N ARG A 656 -11.36 -8.73 24.88
CA ARG A 656 -10.58 -8.22 23.74
C ARG A 656 -9.50 -7.24 24.20
N LEU A 657 -9.85 -6.30 25.09
CA LEU A 657 -8.90 -5.33 25.64
C LEU A 657 -7.83 -6.00 26.49
N ASP A 658 -8.21 -6.93 27.36
CA ASP A 658 -7.29 -7.70 28.21
C ASP A 658 -6.28 -8.49 27.36
N THR A 659 -6.75 -9.05 26.24
CA THR A 659 -5.89 -9.77 25.27
C THR A 659 -4.94 -8.83 24.52
N LEU A 660 -5.38 -7.62 24.14
CA LEU A 660 -4.53 -6.61 23.53
C LEU A 660 -3.42 -6.17 24.49
N LEU A 661 -3.76 -5.88 25.75
CA LEU A 661 -2.78 -5.50 26.77
C LEU A 661 -1.80 -6.65 27.06
N ALA A 662 -2.27 -7.90 27.07
CA ALA A 662 -1.40 -9.07 27.19
C ALA A 662 -0.41 -9.21 26.02
N CYS A 663 -0.80 -8.87 24.77
CA CYS A 663 0.12 -8.83 23.63
C CYS A 663 1.27 -7.82 23.82
N PHE A 664 0.99 -6.67 24.43
CA PHE A 664 2.01 -5.69 24.81
C PHE A 664 2.73 -6.01 26.14
N ASN A 665 2.33 -7.05 26.88
CA ASN A 665 2.79 -7.34 28.24
C ASN A 665 2.46 -6.23 29.26
N LEU A 666 1.32 -5.55 29.08
CA LEU A 666 0.88 -4.40 29.89
C LEU A 666 -0.42 -4.67 30.67
N SER A 667 -0.76 -5.94 30.92
CA SER A 667 -1.96 -6.32 31.70
C SER A 667 -2.00 -5.67 33.10
N SER A 668 -0.83 -5.43 33.69
CA SER A 668 -0.60 -4.72 34.96
C SER A 668 -1.02 -3.23 34.96
N CYS A 669 -1.13 -2.64 33.76
CA CYS A 669 -1.33 -1.20 33.52
C CYS A 669 -2.76 -0.87 33.05
N ARG A 670 -3.67 -1.86 33.11
CA ARG A 670 -5.06 -1.75 32.64
C ARG A 670 -5.81 -0.57 33.25
N GLU A 671 -5.75 -0.43 34.57
CA GLU A 671 -6.44 0.63 35.32
C GLU A 671 -5.94 2.02 34.92
N GLU A 672 -4.60 2.18 34.82
CA GLU A 672 -4.00 3.44 34.38
C GLU A 672 -4.41 3.82 32.95
N LEU A 673 -4.52 2.83 32.04
CA LEU A 673 -4.93 3.07 30.65
C LEU A 673 -6.45 3.32 30.51
N GLN A 674 -7.28 2.69 31.32
CA GLN A 674 -8.73 2.92 31.34
C GLN A 674 -9.11 4.33 31.85
N ALA A 675 -8.25 4.96 32.65
CA ALA A 675 -8.42 6.34 33.09
C ALA A 675 -8.05 7.40 32.01
N VAL A 676 -7.53 6.99 30.85
CA VAL A 676 -7.13 7.90 29.77
C VAL A 676 -8.25 8.06 28.74
N GLU A 677 -8.61 9.31 28.45
CA GLU A 677 -9.55 9.65 27.38
C GLU A 677 -9.04 9.19 25.99
N SER A 678 -9.92 8.61 25.17
CA SER A 678 -9.67 8.43 23.73
C SER A 678 -9.48 9.80 23.05
N PRO A 679 -8.55 9.97 22.09
CA PRO A 679 -7.69 8.96 21.43
C PRO A 679 -6.42 8.55 22.20
N LEU A 680 -6.13 9.17 23.34
CA LEU A 680 -4.79 9.15 23.92
C LEU A 680 -4.44 7.85 24.66
N ALA A 681 -5.42 7.02 25.02
CA ALA A 681 -5.20 5.72 25.68
C ALA A 681 -4.32 4.78 24.84
N ALA A 682 -4.58 4.71 23.53
CA ALA A 682 -3.81 3.90 22.59
C ALA A 682 -2.36 4.39 22.43
N LEU A 683 -2.17 5.72 22.38
CA LEU A 683 -0.85 6.34 22.38
C LEU A 683 -0.10 6.05 23.71
N CYS A 684 -0.77 6.19 24.85
CA CYS A 684 -0.19 5.87 26.16
C CYS A 684 0.22 4.40 26.26
N CYS A 685 -0.58 3.46 25.75
CA CYS A 685 -0.21 2.03 25.71
C CYS A 685 1.09 1.81 24.93
N LEU A 686 1.22 2.44 23.76
CA LEU A 686 2.43 2.35 22.94
C LEU A 686 3.64 3.04 23.60
N LEU A 687 3.44 4.18 24.26
CA LEU A 687 4.50 4.88 24.99
C LEU A 687 4.98 4.08 26.20
N ILE A 688 4.07 3.50 27.00
CA ILE A 688 4.46 2.62 28.12
C ILE A 688 5.30 1.46 27.59
N TYR A 689 4.83 0.78 26.53
CA TYR A 689 5.59 -0.31 25.91
C TYR A 689 6.99 0.12 25.49
N LEU A 690 7.09 1.21 24.72
CA LEU A 690 8.38 1.74 24.24
C LEU A 690 9.33 2.08 25.39
N PHE A 691 8.86 2.77 26.42
CA PHE A 691 9.70 3.18 27.55
C PHE A 691 10.14 2.00 28.43
N VAL A 692 9.35 0.92 28.51
CA VAL A 692 9.73 -0.34 29.16
C VAL A 692 10.74 -1.14 28.32
N GLN A 693 10.63 -1.15 26.99
CA GLN A 693 11.55 -1.91 26.11
C GLN A 693 12.85 -1.18 25.77
N VAL A 694 12.91 0.16 25.85
CA VAL A 694 14.05 0.95 25.38
C VAL A 694 14.61 1.83 26.50
N ASP A 695 15.69 1.37 27.12
CA ASP A 695 16.31 2.03 28.28
C ASP A 695 16.84 3.44 27.99
N THR A 696 17.24 3.71 26.75
CA THR A 696 17.77 5.03 26.32
C THR A 696 16.70 6.09 26.11
N LEU A 697 15.41 5.76 26.25
CA LEU A 697 14.34 6.76 26.22
C LEU A 697 14.33 7.55 27.54
N CYS A 698 14.40 8.88 27.41
CA CYS A 698 14.52 9.82 28.51
C CYS A 698 13.24 10.64 28.73
N LEU A 699 13.19 11.35 29.86
CA LEU A 699 12.02 12.14 30.25
C LEU A 699 11.66 13.23 29.21
N GLU A 700 12.67 13.78 28.55
CA GLU A 700 12.55 14.77 27.48
C GLU A 700 11.89 14.15 26.23
N ASP A 701 12.25 12.90 25.88
CA ASP A 701 11.60 12.17 24.78
C ASP A 701 10.10 11.96 25.09
N LEU A 702 9.75 11.64 26.35
CA LEU A 702 8.36 11.46 26.79
C LEU A 702 7.57 12.77 26.71
N HIS A 703 8.17 13.88 27.15
CA HIS A 703 7.54 15.20 27.09
C HIS A 703 7.23 15.59 25.65
N ALA A 704 8.14 15.34 24.70
CA ALA A 704 7.93 15.62 23.29
C ALA A 704 6.74 14.83 22.70
N PHE A 705 6.64 13.53 22.99
CA PHE A 705 5.54 12.68 22.49
C PHE A 705 4.17 13.08 23.05
N ILE A 706 4.07 13.42 24.33
CA ILE A 706 2.79 13.86 24.93
C ILE A 706 2.44 15.28 24.48
N ALA A 707 3.41 16.21 24.45
CA ALA A 707 3.17 17.59 24.07
C ALA A 707 2.71 17.72 22.62
N GLN A 708 3.29 16.97 21.67
CA GLN A 708 2.84 17.02 20.28
C GLN A 708 1.40 16.52 20.13
N ALA A 709 1.02 15.41 20.78
CA ALA A 709 -0.32 14.85 20.68
C ALA A 709 -1.40 15.80 21.23
N LEU A 710 -1.12 16.45 22.36
CA LEU A 710 -2.03 17.45 22.95
C LEU A 710 -2.09 18.75 22.14
N CYS A 711 -0.98 19.19 21.55
CA CYS A 711 -0.98 20.37 20.68
C CYS A 711 -1.72 20.09 19.37
N LEU A 712 -1.54 18.91 18.78
CA LEU A 712 -2.13 18.48 17.51
C LEU A 712 -3.65 18.60 17.50
N GLN A 713 -4.33 18.32 18.61
CA GLN A 713 -5.79 18.46 18.73
C GLN A 713 -6.31 19.88 18.46
N GLY A 714 -5.48 20.93 18.64
CA GLY A 714 -5.84 22.31 18.38
C GLY A 714 -5.04 22.99 17.27
N LYS A 715 -4.53 22.24 16.30
CA LYS A 715 -3.82 22.77 15.11
C LYS A 715 -4.64 22.51 13.83
N SER A 716 -4.85 23.55 13.03
CA SER A 716 -5.36 23.39 11.66
C SER A 716 -4.28 22.82 10.73
N THR A 717 -4.67 22.24 9.60
CA THR A 717 -3.72 21.73 8.60
C THR A 717 -2.78 22.83 8.10
N ALA A 718 -3.29 24.04 7.84
CA ALA A 718 -2.48 25.18 7.42
C ALA A 718 -1.43 25.59 8.46
N GLN A 719 -1.75 25.52 9.76
CA GLN A 719 -0.77 25.76 10.82
C GLN A 719 0.34 24.70 10.84
N LEU A 720 0.02 23.43 10.57
CA LEU A 720 1.01 22.33 10.50
C LEU A 720 1.90 22.44 9.24
N ILE A 721 1.32 22.79 8.09
CA ILE A 721 2.05 23.08 6.84
C ILE A 721 3.09 24.17 7.08
N ASN A 722 2.72 25.24 7.79
CA ASN A 722 3.61 26.37 8.07
C ASN A 722 4.60 26.14 9.24
N LEU A 723 4.55 25.00 9.95
CA LEU A 723 5.60 24.67 10.92
C LEU A 723 6.94 24.45 10.21
N GLN A 724 8.00 25.02 10.77
CA GLN A 724 9.39 24.79 10.37
C GLN A 724 10.23 24.54 11.64
N PRO A 725 10.79 23.34 11.85
CA PRO A 725 11.72 23.10 12.95
C PRO A 725 13.06 23.82 12.73
N ASP A 726 13.65 24.38 13.80
CA ASP A 726 14.91 25.13 13.75
C ASP A 726 16.04 24.41 12.99
N TYR A 727 16.12 23.09 13.17
CA TYR A 727 17.05 22.20 12.48
C TYR A 727 16.58 20.74 12.57
N ILE A 728 17.16 19.87 11.74
CA ILE A 728 16.89 18.44 11.75
C ILE A 728 17.83 17.71 12.72
N ASN A 729 17.26 17.18 13.81
CA ASN A 729 17.93 16.27 14.73
C ASN A 729 17.73 14.80 14.27
N PRO A 730 18.79 14.00 14.08
CA PRO A 730 18.67 12.62 13.61
C PRO A 730 17.99 11.68 14.62
N ARG A 731 18.10 11.93 15.93
CA ARG A 731 17.38 11.15 16.94
C ARG A 731 15.87 11.40 16.88
N ALA A 732 15.45 12.64 16.65
CA ALA A 732 14.03 12.96 16.47
C ALA A 732 13.43 12.25 15.24
N VAL A 733 14.16 12.20 14.12
CA VAL A 733 13.78 11.45 12.91
C VAL A 733 13.56 9.95 13.21
N GLN A 734 14.49 9.33 13.94
CA GLN A 734 14.35 7.92 14.35
C GLN A 734 13.18 7.71 15.32
N LEU A 735 13.03 8.54 16.33
CA LEU A 735 11.96 8.42 17.33
C LEU A 735 10.56 8.59 16.73
N GLY A 736 10.37 9.55 15.82
CA GLY A 736 9.10 9.71 15.09
C GLY A 736 8.80 8.49 14.22
N SER A 737 9.80 7.98 13.50
CA SER A 737 9.67 6.79 12.65
C SER A 737 9.41 5.51 13.45
N LEU A 738 9.99 5.40 14.64
CA LEU A 738 9.77 4.29 15.59
C LEU A 738 8.34 4.33 16.15
N LEU A 739 7.83 5.48 16.59
CA LEU A 739 6.45 5.60 17.07
C LEU A 739 5.44 5.22 15.99
N VAL A 740 5.62 5.72 14.77
CA VAL A 740 4.74 5.40 13.63
C VAL A 740 4.76 3.90 13.31
N ARG A 741 5.93 3.25 13.39
CA ARG A 741 6.03 1.79 13.29
C ARG A 741 5.31 1.07 14.44
N GLY A 742 5.32 1.65 15.63
CA GLY A 742 4.49 1.24 16.76
C GLY A 742 3.00 1.33 16.49
N LEU A 743 2.53 2.39 15.84
CA LEU A 743 1.13 2.50 15.41
C LEU A 743 0.77 1.41 14.37
N THR A 744 1.69 1.04 13.46
CA THR A 744 1.44 -0.11 12.55
C THR A 744 1.38 -1.44 13.31
N THR A 745 2.18 -1.60 14.37
CA THR A 745 2.12 -2.78 15.25
C THR A 745 0.81 -2.81 16.03
N LEU A 746 0.32 -1.65 16.48
CA LEU A 746 -0.96 -1.55 17.18
C LEU A 746 -2.15 -1.90 16.27
N VAL A 747 -2.12 -1.54 14.98
CA VAL A 747 -3.11 -2.03 14.00
C VAL A 747 -3.13 -3.56 13.98
N LEU A 748 -1.97 -4.21 13.85
CA LEU A 748 -1.85 -5.68 13.84
C LEU A 748 -2.47 -6.31 15.10
N VAL A 749 -2.10 -5.80 16.29
CA VAL A 749 -2.62 -6.32 17.56
C VAL A 749 -4.13 -6.07 17.68
N ASN A 750 -4.62 -4.87 17.35
CA ASN A 750 -6.04 -4.54 17.44
C ASN A 750 -6.88 -5.48 16.55
N SER A 751 -6.46 -5.70 15.30
CA SER A 751 -7.16 -6.63 14.39
C SER A 751 -7.08 -8.09 14.85
N ALA A 752 -5.94 -8.54 15.38
CA ALA A 752 -5.80 -9.89 15.95
C ALA A 752 -6.68 -10.10 17.20
N CYS A 753 -6.83 -9.07 18.04
CA CYS A 753 -7.65 -9.12 19.26
C CYS A 753 -9.15 -8.85 19.03
N GLY A 754 -9.63 -8.73 17.79
CA GLY A 754 -11.05 -8.49 17.49
C GLY A 754 -11.50 -7.03 17.66
N CYS A 755 -10.59 -6.08 17.46
CA CYS A 755 -10.81 -4.63 17.48
C CYS A 755 -11.37 -4.07 18.82
N PRO A 756 -10.67 -4.27 19.96
CA PRO A 756 -11.04 -3.65 21.24
C PRO A 756 -11.07 -2.11 21.21
N TRP A 757 -10.22 -1.48 20.38
CA TRP A 757 -10.23 -0.04 20.15
C TRP A 757 -10.73 0.30 18.75
N LYS A 758 -11.44 1.44 18.65
CA LYS A 758 -11.82 2.01 17.36
C LYS A 758 -10.55 2.40 16.61
N THR A 759 -10.41 1.96 15.37
CA THR A 759 -9.20 2.19 14.56
C THR A 759 -8.89 3.68 14.40
N SER A 760 -9.93 4.53 14.29
CA SER A 760 -9.84 6.00 14.27
C SER A 760 -8.98 6.60 15.38
N ASP A 761 -9.01 5.98 16.56
CA ASP A 761 -8.49 6.55 17.81
C ASP A 761 -6.95 6.50 17.86
N PHE A 762 -6.31 5.77 16.95
CA PHE A 762 -4.84 5.68 16.87
C PHE A 762 -4.31 5.83 15.43
N MET A 763 -5.13 6.34 14.51
CA MET A 763 -4.63 6.75 13.19
C MET A 763 -3.69 7.96 13.32
N PRO A 764 -2.55 7.96 12.61
CA PRO A 764 -1.53 9.00 12.77
C PRO A 764 -2.06 10.44 12.67
N TRP A 765 -2.97 10.75 11.74
CA TRP A 765 -3.54 12.10 11.56
C TRP A 765 -4.31 12.65 12.78
N ASN A 766 -4.64 11.78 13.75
CA ASN A 766 -5.28 12.13 15.02
C ASN A 766 -4.29 12.20 16.20
N VAL A 767 -3.18 11.45 16.19
CA VAL A 767 -2.29 11.25 17.35
C VAL A 767 -0.82 11.66 17.14
N PHE A 768 -0.37 11.85 15.90
CA PHE A 768 1.02 12.16 15.57
C PHE A 768 1.17 13.06 14.33
N ASP A 769 1.91 14.15 14.47
CA ASP A 769 2.37 14.97 13.35
C ASP A 769 3.88 15.18 13.43
N GLY A 770 4.59 14.90 12.33
CA GLY A 770 6.04 14.78 12.33
C GLY A 770 6.77 16.08 12.64
N LYS A 771 6.41 17.19 11.98
CA LYS A 771 7.05 18.49 12.25
C LYS A 771 6.69 19.01 13.62
N LEU A 772 5.44 18.83 14.07
CA LEU A 772 5.05 19.20 15.42
C LEU A 772 5.83 18.41 16.47
N PHE A 773 5.94 17.08 16.33
CA PHE A 773 6.78 16.25 17.20
C PHE A 773 8.22 16.73 17.22
N HIS A 774 8.81 16.94 16.05
CA HIS A 774 10.21 17.37 15.93
C HIS A 774 10.44 18.73 16.58
N GLN A 775 9.51 19.68 16.44
CA GLN A 775 9.57 20.97 17.13
C GLN A 775 9.49 20.81 18.66
N LYS A 776 8.54 20.00 19.18
CA LYS A 776 8.41 19.76 20.63
C LYS A 776 9.61 19.00 21.19
N TYR A 777 10.21 18.10 20.40
CA TYR A 777 11.45 17.41 20.73
C TYR A 777 12.61 18.41 20.93
N LEU A 778 12.84 19.32 19.96
CA LEU A 778 13.89 20.34 20.08
C LEU A 778 13.69 21.27 21.28
N GLN A 779 12.44 21.67 21.55
CA GLN A 779 12.11 22.48 22.73
C GLN A 779 12.38 21.73 24.04
N SER A 780 12.02 20.45 24.11
CA SER A 780 12.25 19.61 25.29
C SER A 780 13.75 19.33 25.52
N GLU A 781 14.50 19.06 24.45
CA GLU A 781 15.96 18.89 24.49
C GLU A 781 16.70 20.18 24.92
N LYS A 782 16.14 21.36 24.58
CA LYS A 782 16.59 22.68 25.06
C LYS A 782 16.16 23.01 26.49
N GLY A 783 15.46 22.11 27.20
CA GLY A 783 15.02 22.33 28.58
C GLY A 783 13.86 23.29 28.76
N TYR A 784 13.00 23.47 27.75
CA TYR A 784 11.81 24.34 27.85
C TYR A 784 10.83 23.80 28.91
N SER A 785 10.12 24.71 29.58
CA SER A 785 9.08 24.34 30.55
C SER A 785 7.90 23.63 29.86
N VAL A 786 7.15 22.84 30.63
CA VAL A 786 5.99 22.08 30.11
C VAL A 786 4.92 23.04 29.56
N GLU A 787 4.74 24.19 30.20
CA GLU A 787 3.83 25.26 29.77
C GLU A 787 4.24 25.80 28.40
N ALA A 788 5.55 26.00 28.16
CA ALA A 788 6.07 26.43 26.88
C ALA A 788 5.90 25.35 25.79
N LEU A 789 6.16 24.07 26.10
CA LEU A 789 5.88 22.95 25.19
C LEU A 789 4.41 22.90 24.77
N LEU A 790 3.50 23.23 25.69
CA LEU A 790 2.05 23.22 25.48
C LEU A 790 1.47 24.55 24.97
N GLU A 791 2.33 25.47 24.54
CA GLU A 791 1.93 26.74 23.89
C GLU A 791 1.18 27.67 24.86
N GLN A 792 1.60 27.65 26.13
CA GLN A 792 0.98 28.37 27.26
C GLN A 792 -0.50 28.00 27.53
N ASN A 793 -0.98 26.90 26.94
CA ASN A 793 -2.37 26.48 27.09
C ASN A 793 -2.60 25.70 28.39
N ARG A 794 -3.24 26.36 29.37
CA ARG A 794 -3.53 25.80 30.71
C ARG A 794 -4.40 24.55 30.69
N SER A 795 -5.34 24.38 29.75
CA SER A 795 -6.20 23.18 29.74
C SER A 795 -5.43 21.93 29.29
N ARG A 796 -4.44 22.11 28.41
CA ARG A 796 -3.50 21.04 28.01
C ARG A 796 -2.55 20.66 29.14
N LEU A 797 -2.16 21.60 30.00
CA LEU A 797 -1.21 21.36 31.10
C LEU A 797 -1.68 20.26 32.06
N THR A 798 -2.93 20.34 32.52
CA THR A 798 -3.52 19.30 33.39
C THR A 798 -3.52 17.94 32.69
N LYS A 799 -3.98 17.87 31.42
CA LYS A 799 -3.97 16.62 30.64
C LYS A 799 -2.55 16.06 30.47
N PHE A 800 -1.55 16.90 30.21
CA PHE A 800 -0.16 16.49 30.10
C PHE A 800 0.35 15.83 31.38
N HIS A 801 0.09 16.43 32.55
CA HIS A 801 0.50 15.86 33.83
C HIS A 801 -0.19 14.52 34.11
N THR A 802 -1.48 14.38 33.79
CA THR A 802 -2.21 13.10 33.90
C THR A 802 -1.58 12.02 33.02
N LEU A 803 -1.34 12.30 31.73
CA LEU A 803 -0.77 11.34 30.78
C LEU A 803 0.67 10.96 31.15
N LYS A 804 1.48 11.94 31.56
CA LYS A 804 2.84 11.71 32.07
C LYS A 804 2.83 10.84 33.33
N ALA A 805 1.89 11.07 34.25
CA ALA A 805 1.74 10.29 35.47
C ALA A 805 1.32 8.84 35.16
N VAL A 806 0.37 8.64 34.25
CA VAL A 806 -0.04 7.32 33.73
C VAL A 806 1.17 6.56 33.18
N VAL A 807 1.90 7.14 32.22
CA VAL A 807 3.05 6.46 31.60
C VAL A 807 4.15 6.18 32.64
N SER A 808 4.48 7.17 33.48
CA SER A 808 5.55 7.01 34.49
C SER A 808 5.20 5.97 35.56
N LYS A 809 3.94 5.93 36.03
CA LYS A 809 3.46 4.95 37.03
C LYS A 809 3.47 3.54 36.45
N ALA A 810 2.99 3.38 35.22
CA ALA A 810 3.02 2.12 34.50
C ALA A 810 4.46 1.60 34.29
N CYS A 811 5.38 2.43 33.79
CA CYS A 811 6.79 2.03 33.65
C CYS A 811 7.42 1.66 35.00
N MET A 812 7.10 2.37 36.09
CA MET A 812 7.60 2.01 37.43
C MET A 812 7.07 0.67 37.94
N LYS A 813 5.82 0.28 37.62
CA LYS A 813 5.30 -1.08 37.92
C LYS A 813 6.13 -2.17 37.24
N GLU A 814 6.56 -1.92 36.00
CA GLU A 814 7.43 -2.79 35.20
C GLU A 814 8.94 -2.60 35.52
N GLY A 815 9.29 -2.02 36.67
CA GLY A 815 10.67 -1.85 37.13
C GLY A 815 11.48 -0.74 36.44
N ARG A 816 10.87 0.01 35.52
CA ARG A 816 11.53 1.01 34.67
C ARG A 816 11.29 2.43 35.17
N ARG A 817 12.32 3.05 35.76
CA ARG A 817 12.28 4.47 36.15
C ARG A 817 12.75 5.38 35.01
N ILE A 818 11.83 6.17 34.45
CA ILE A 818 12.16 7.19 33.44
C ILE A 818 12.93 8.34 34.09
N VAL A 819 14.11 8.68 33.54
CA VAL A 819 14.99 9.75 34.03
C VAL A 819 15.32 10.76 32.94
N GLY A 820 15.59 12.01 33.33
CA GLY A 820 16.01 13.07 32.41
C GLY A 820 17.45 12.90 31.94
N ARG A 821 17.79 13.43 30.77
CA ARG A 821 19.08 13.22 30.10
C ARG A 821 20.27 13.69 30.95
N ALA A 822 20.10 14.71 31.79
CA ALA A 822 21.13 15.18 32.72
C ALA A 822 21.63 14.12 33.73
N HIS A 823 20.81 13.12 34.09
CA HIS A 823 21.21 12.04 35.00
C HIS A 823 22.09 10.96 34.36
N TRP A 824 22.29 10.98 33.03
CA TRP A 824 23.15 10.02 32.34
C TRP A 824 24.64 10.37 32.45
N GLY A 825 24.96 11.61 32.82
CA GLY A 825 26.32 12.16 32.82
C GLY A 825 27.26 11.65 33.92
N THR A 826 26.78 10.89 34.91
CA THR A 826 27.58 10.48 36.09
C THR A 826 28.02 9.02 36.11
N HIS A 827 27.55 8.15 35.21
CA HIS A 827 27.86 6.71 35.28
C HIS A 827 28.33 6.02 33.98
N HIS A 828 28.30 6.67 32.81
CA HIS A 828 28.65 6.01 31.54
C HIS A 828 29.80 6.63 30.73
N THR A 829 30.54 7.60 31.28
CA THR A 829 31.81 8.06 30.69
C THR A 829 32.98 7.18 31.12
N GLY A 830 33.29 6.15 30.34
CA GLY A 830 34.64 5.59 30.21
C GLY A 830 35.14 4.63 31.30
N ARG A 831 34.78 3.33 31.22
CA ARG A 831 35.63 2.25 31.78
C ARG A 831 35.60 0.93 31.02
N TRP A 832 36.01 0.96 29.74
CA TRP A 832 36.42 -0.24 29.00
C TRP A 832 37.79 -0.02 28.37
N GLY A 833 38.83 -0.04 29.20
CA GLY A 833 40.23 0.14 28.76
C GLY A 833 41.24 -0.28 29.82
N ARG A 834 42.02 -1.33 29.51
CA ARG A 834 43.24 -1.80 30.21
C ARG A 834 43.16 -2.01 31.73
N GLN A 835 43.16 -3.28 32.11
CA GLN A 835 44.16 -3.81 33.05
C GLN A 835 44.33 -5.32 32.83
N GLY A 836 45.52 -5.72 32.43
CA GLY A 836 46.00 -7.09 32.54
C GLY A 836 47.26 -7.07 33.39
N SER A 837 47.32 -7.96 34.39
CA SER A 837 48.53 -8.55 34.99
C SER A 837 48.16 -9.34 36.26
N SER A 838 48.42 -10.65 36.22
CA SER A 838 48.70 -11.59 37.33
C SER A 838 48.27 -11.24 38.78
N SER A 839 47.44 -12.11 39.39
CA SER A 839 47.95 -13.15 40.33
C SER A 839 46.83 -14.03 40.94
N HIS A 840 47.02 -15.36 40.91
CA HIS A 840 46.43 -16.33 41.85
C HIS A 840 47.44 -16.53 43.03
N PRO A 841 47.18 -17.27 44.14
CA PRO A 841 46.11 -18.26 44.45
C PRO A 841 45.54 -18.10 45.91
N PRO A 842 45.11 -19.14 46.67
CA PRO A 842 43.93 -20.01 46.48
C PRO A 842 43.00 -20.16 47.72
N GLY A 843 41.73 -20.56 47.47
CA GLY A 843 41.16 -21.79 48.08
C GLY A 843 40.27 -21.75 49.34
N SER A 844 39.35 -22.74 49.35
CA SER A 844 38.57 -23.30 50.49
C SER A 844 37.22 -22.67 50.89
N GLY A 845 36.20 -23.54 51.06
CA GLY A 845 34.93 -23.23 51.77
C GLY A 845 33.66 -23.80 51.13
N TYR A 846 33.15 -24.93 51.62
CA TYR A 846 31.87 -25.55 51.19
C TYR A 846 30.63 -24.91 51.87
N GLY A 847 29.46 -24.95 51.22
CA GLY A 847 28.16 -24.68 51.86
C GLY A 847 26.96 -24.63 50.88
N HIS A 848 25.94 -25.50 51.07
CA HIS A 848 24.77 -25.63 50.18
C HIS A 848 23.59 -24.72 50.54
N SER A 849 22.82 -24.28 49.52
CA SER A 849 21.35 -24.49 49.33
C SER A 849 20.59 -23.28 48.72
N GLY A 850 19.52 -23.55 47.96
CA GLY A 850 18.50 -22.55 47.57
C GLY A 850 18.31 -22.31 46.06
N GLN A 851 17.12 -22.63 45.54
CA GLN A 851 16.64 -22.32 44.18
C GLN A 851 16.24 -20.82 44.06
N GLY A 852 16.19 -20.18 42.89
CA GLY A 852 16.53 -20.62 41.54
C GLY A 852 16.36 -19.50 40.49
N GLN A 853 17.21 -19.48 39.47
CA GLN A 853 17.10 -18.64 38.27
C GLN A 853 17.34 -19.51 37.02
N PRO A 854 16.58 -19.31 35.93
CA PRO A 854 17.05 -19.56 34.57
C PRO A 854 17.39 -18.20 33.91
N TRP A 855 18.51 -17.98 33.24
CA TRP A 855 19.17 -18.87 32.27
C TRP A 855 20.69 -18.68 32.21
N ARG A 856 21.44 -19.79 32.31
CA ARG A 856 22.81 -20.14 31.80
C ARG A 856 23.18 -21.47 32.49
N ASP A 857 23.82 -22.48 31.90
CA ASP A 857 24.31 -22.75 30.53
C ASP A 857 24.15 -24.26 30.28
N GLN A 858 24.05 -24.68 29.01
CA GLN A 858 24.74 -25.90 28.53
C GLN A 858 25.21 -25.66 27.08
N GLY A 859 26.52 -25.79 26.87
CA GLY A 859 27.15 -25.69 25.55
C GLY A 859 27.51 -27.07 24.97
N PRO A 860 27.72 -27.18 23.65
CA PRO A 860 28.05 -28.45 22.99
C PRO A 860 29.56 -28.70 22.87
N GLY A 861 29.97 -29.97 22.91
CA GLY A 861 31.12 -30.47 22.15
C GLY A 861 30.62 -31.09 20.83
N ASN A 862 31.39 -31.14 19.73
CA ASN A 862 32.83 -30.99 19.62
C ASN A 862 33.23 -30.54 18.18
N ARG A 863 34.14 -29.55 18.07
CA ARG A 863 35.14 -29.23 17.01
C ARG A 863 34.84 -29.57 15.52
N GLN A 864 35.08 -28.65 14.58
CA GLN A 864 36.44 -28.34 14.07
C GLN A 864 36.59 -26.93 13.43
N TYR A 865 37.75 -26.28 13.68
CA TYR A 865 38.43 -25.12 13.04
C TYR A 865 37.58 -23.92 12.53
N GLU A 866 37.66 -22.70 13.11
CA GLU A 866 38.75 -21.68 13.02
C GLU A 866 39.02 -21.18 11.59
N HIS A 867 39.11 -19.88 11.27
CA HIS A 867 39.30 -18.67 12.10
C HIS A 867 38.71 -17.41 11.38
N ASP A 868 38.02 -16.51 12.10
CA ASP A 868 38.16 -15.04 11.91
C ASP A 868 37.61 -14.30 13.16
N PRO A 869 38.24 -13.20 13.66
CA PRO A 869 37.88 -12.58 14.93
C PRO A 869 36.88 -11.41 14.78
N TRP A 870 36.53 -10.78 15.92
CA TRP A 870 35.59 -9.66 16.08
C TRP A 870 34.09 -10.01 16.23
N ARG A 871 33.76 -10.73 17.30
CA ARG A 871 32.57 -10.40 18.11
C ARG A 871 32.96 -9.60 19.36
N ARG A 872 32.89 -8.27 19.21
CA ARG A 872 32.38 -7.35 20.25
C ARG A 872 31.64 -6.24 19.52
N TYR A 873 30.39 -6.51 19.15
CA TYR A 873 29.19 -5.86 19.69
C TYR A 873 28.03 -6.86 19.56
#